data_AF-A0A3M2CGD9-F1
#
_entry.id   AF-A0A3M2CGD9-F1
#
_cell.length_a   1.000
_cell.length_b   1.000
_cell.length_c   1.000
_cell.angle_alpha   90.00
_cell.angle_beta   90.00
_cell.angle_gamma   90.00
#
_symmetry.space_group_name_H-M   'P 1'
#
loop_
_entity.id
_entity.type
_entity.pdbx_description
1 polymer ?
#
loop_
_entity_poly.entity_id
_entity_poly.type
_entity_poly.pdbx_seq_one_letter_code
_entity_poly.pdbx_strand_id
1 'polypeptide(L)'
;MNAGPGRLVEWDMNRASAPLFLLALTASVMVCPGVVLAGDLGGGAADAQPDDADRVLVSDLLRQAKAAEPIRRAGLRADLLRRTQRVVPTVVIVRDTRSYLHAIAGWEGPRRYPVLFDDGSSRSREDIARFVRAFGPESVVRVTAPEDAPAWPASREDRQAVFLQAAAKALGEQETDYDRSLQSLREQGIVSPGIVLTDVDDPAWVAGLALAVARLQPVGFIDAPGTMWQPLTSDQAAGIEKAAQDLAVSTGLSWREMGDDIDAIALCANVNTKMTAGTGQGEIYATSSRVGRFDVDGVGARWADTGQIFGSFSQAAYRAMCALFLSPREAFIFDGYNDEKPWDTYDGSQAASQLDAAGFDVQLHDLPQNTAALWETMTARPNRGGLWLINSHGQQSVLNLQKGAVYASDMPLLEKPAIVHIVHSFSTANPANLGTLAGAMLDNGVYAMLGSVDEPYLQAFMPTPMVPRRLLAGMHFASAVRFDNAPVWKLAVIGDPLITLGPPGERAADPATGLGGIIEDLDETLKAQLKARDLAGAVATLTLLGRDADAARLAAAVIDDDEMELTADLAEASIPALFRERKFEEVLTAYAHLTDDQRQSTVLGDCFWFSARFLLTSSSEAERAERMMRQFQRPDAMLGDAEEVARRIKRRSTGEAVVFLESFRPKLTKQWEFNALDAALNRIRGNTP
;
A
#
# COMPACT_ATOMS: atom_id res chain seq x y z
N MET A 1 -49.31 -25.30 20.90
CA MET A 1 -49.86 -26.58 20.41
C MET A 1 -50.14 -26.44 18.92
N ASN A 2 -49.75 -27.45 18.15
CA ASN A 2 -49.94 -27.69 16.72
C ASN A 2 -49.09 -26.87 15.73
N ALA A 3 -47.85 -27.33 15.58
CA ALA A 3 -47.03 -27.19 14.39
C ALA A 3 -47.42 -28.27 13.36
N GLY A 4 -47.53 -27.89 12.08
CA GLY A 4 -47.60 -28.80 10.94
C GLY A 4 -46.24 -28.91 10.25
N PRO A 5 -45.86 -30.07 9.67
CA PRO A 5 -44.49 -30.31 9.22
C PRO A 5 -44.28 -29.83 7.77
N GLY A 6 -43.26 -28.99 7.58
CA GLY A 6 -42.71 -28.64 6.28
C GLY A 6 -41.83 -29.77 5.74
N ARG A 7 -42.09 -30.18 4.50
CA ARG A 7 -41.35 -31.21 3.76
C ARG A 7 -39.90 -30.78 3.49
N LEU A 8 -38.97 -31.67 3.84
CA LEU A 8 -37.59 -31.67 3.35
C LEU A 8 -37.57 -32.15 1.89
N VAL A 9 -36.90 -31.40 1.03
CA VAL A 9 -36.56 -31.82 -0.34
C VAL A 9 -35.16 -32.44 -0.26
N GLU A 10 -35.10 -33.78 -0.29
CA GLU A 10 -33.86 -34.54 -0.49
C GLU A 10 -33.37 -34.33 -1.92
N TRP A 11 -32.12 -33.88 -2.06
CA TRP A 11 -31.39 -33.90 -3.32
C TRP A 11 -30.56 -35.19 -3.37
N ASP A 12 -30.98 -36.09 -4.27
CA ASP A 12 -30.38 -37.40 -4.49
C ASP A 12 -29.07 -37.25 -5.29
N MET A 13 -27.94 -37.37 -4.59
CA MET A 13 -26.60 -37.50 -5.19
C MET A 13 -26.35 -38.96 -5.52
N ASN A 14 -26.64 -39.39 -6.76
CA ASN A 14 -25.93 -40.51 -7.39
C ASN A 14 -26.37 -40.70 -8.85
N ARG A 15 -25.49 -40.35 -9.80
CA ARG A 15 -25.30 -41.12 -11.05
C ARG A 15 -23.99 -40.73 -11.73
N ALA A 16 -23.05 -41.65 -11.65
CA ALA A 16 -21.81 -41.67 -12.40
C ALA A 16 -22.07 -41.96 -13.88
N SER A 17 -21.38 -41.25 -14.77
CA SER A 17 -20.88 -41.78 -16.06
C SER A 17 -19.77 -40.88 -16.59
N ALA A 18 -18.52 -41.35 -16.53
CA ALA A 18 -17.45 -40.95 -17.46
C ALA A 18 -17.72 -41.64 -18.82
N PRO A 19 -17.21 -41.19 -19.99
CA PRO A 19 -15.76 -41.15 -20.24
C PRO A 19 -15.22 -40.02 -21.15
N LEU A 20 -13.90 -39.87 -21.10
CA LEU A 20 -12.98 -39.35 -22.14
C LEU A 20 -13.37 -38.06 -22.89
N PHE A 21 -12.71 -36.94 -22.54
CA PHE A 21 -12.30 -35.95 -23.52
C PHE A 21 -10.84 -35.54 -23.29
N LEU A 22 -9.99 -35.97 -24.23
CA LEU A 22 -8.64 -35.50 -24.43
C LEU A 22 -8.75 -34.11 -25.07
N LEU A 23 -8.53 -33.03 -24.31
CA LEU A 23 -8.53 -31.67 -24.83
C LEU A 23 -7.10 -31.13 -24.80
N ALA A 24 -6.54 -31.00 -25.99
CA ALA A 24 -5.25 -30.39 -26.25
C ALA A 24 -5.26 -28.93 -25.78
N LEU A 25 -4.44 -28.65 -24.75
CA LEU A 25 -4.13 -27.30 -24.30
C LEU A 25 -3.23 -26.66 -25.37
N THR A 26 -3.80 -25.91 -26.29
CA THR A 26 -3.05 -24.93 -27.09
C THR A 26 -3.06 -23.61 -26.35
N ALA A 27 -2.12 -23.47 -25.41
CA ALA A 27 -1.79 -22.18 -24.84
C ALA A 27 -1.14 -21.32 -25.93
N SER A 28 -1.94 -20.50 -26.61
CA SER A 28 -1.41 -19.40 -27.41
C SER A 28 -0.95 -18.31 -26.44
N VAL A 29 0.28 -18.44 -25.96
CA VAL A 29 1.00 -17.31 -25.36
C VAL A 29 1.32 -16.36 -26.50
N MET A 30 0.47 -15.36 -26.68
CA MET A 30 0.76 -14.24 -27.58
C MET A 30 1.81 -13.36 -26.90
N VAL A 31 3.07 -13.80 -26.93
CA VAL A 31 4.22 -12.91 -26.66
C VAL A 31 4.28 -11.96 -27.85
N CYS A 32 3.71 -10.77 -27.72
CA CYS A 32 4.03 -9.69 -28.66
C CYS A 32 5.50 -9.30 -28.42
N PRO A 33 6.41 -9.45 -29.41
CA PRO A 33 7.76 -8.93 -29.28
C PRO A 33 7.73 -7.40 -29.20
N GLY A 34 8.72 -6.84 -28.51
CA GLY A 34 8.77 -5.47 -28.02
C GLY A 34 8.29 -4.38 -28.98
N VAL A 35 7.43 -3.51 -28.46
CA VAL A 35 7.02 -2.26 -29.10
C VAL A 35 8.21 -1.30 -29.06
N VAL A 36 8.71 -0.89 -30.22
CA VAL A 36 9.74 0.15 -30.35
C VAL A 36 9.03 1.50 -30.52
N LEU A 37 9.03 2.33 -29.49
CA LEU A 37 8.55 3.72 -29.55
C LEU A 37 9.73 4.65 -29.86
N ALA A 38 10.05 4.83 -31.15
CA ALA A 38 11.08 5.76 -31.58
C ALA A 38 10.63 7.21 -31.34
N GLY A 39 11.35 7.93 -30.47
CA GLY A 39 11.32 9.39 -30.39
C GLY A 39 12.35 9.96 -31.36
N ASP A 40 11.97 11.00 -32.09
CA ASP A 40 12.83 11.70 -33.05
C ASP A 40 13.38 12.99 -32.43
N LEU A 41 14.64 13.32 -32.76
CA LEU A 41 15.11 14.62 -33.29
C LEU A 41 16.64 14.74 -33.12
N GLY A 42 17.38 14.79 -34.25
CA GLY A 42 18.80 15.17 -34.21
C GLY A 42 19.68 14.97 -35.46
N GLY A 43 19.22 15.30 -36.67
CA GLY A 43 20.05 15.81 -37.78
C GLY A 43 21.17 14.95 -38.42
N GLY A 44 20.89 14.46 -39.64
CA GLY A 44 21.79 14.65 -40.78
C GLY A 44 22.74 13.53 -41.21
N ALA A 45 22.23 12.51 -41.89
CA ALA A 45 22.82 11.92 -43.09
C ALA A 45 21.81 10.96 -43.74
N ALA A 46 21.65 11.05 -45.06
CA ALA A 46 20.70 10.25 -45.83
C ALA A 46 21.12 8.78 -45.85
N ASP A 47 20.37 7.93 -45.15
CA ASP A 47 20.27 6.49 -45.39
C ASP A 47 18.85 6.04 -45.07
N ALA A 48 18.33 5.13 -45.88
CA ALA A 48 16.91 4.75 -45.94
C ALA A 48 16.30 4.43 -44.56
N GLN A 49 15.22 5.12 -44.21
CA GLN A 49 14.40 4.83 -43.03
C GLN A 49 13.88 3.38 -43.10
N PRO A 50 13.88 2.64 -41.98
CA PRO A 50 13.08 1.42 -41.86
C PRO A 50 11.61 1.81 -42.09
N ASP A 51 10.91 1.05 -42.94
CA ASP A 51 9.50 1.26 -43.29
C ASP A 51 8.64 1.61 -42.05
N ASP A 52 7.92 2.72 -42.13
CA ASP A 52 6.97 3.23 -41.12
C ASP A 52 5.73 2.31 -40.93
N ALA A 53 5.76 1.11 -41.52
CA ALA A 53 4.64 0.17 -41.62
C ALA A 53 4.40 -0.69 -40.36
N ASP A 54 5.34 -0.72 -39.41
CA ASP A 54 5.27 -1.60 -38.21
C ASP A 54 5.04 -0.84 -36.89
N ARG A 55 4.77 0.47 -36.91
CA ARG A 55 4.46 1.24 -35.69
C ARG A 55 3.01 1.04 -35.28
N VAL A 56 2.78 0.15 -34.32
CA VAL A 56 1.46 -0.01 -33.69
C VAL A 56 1.16 1.23 -32.85
N LEU A 57 0.15 2.00 -33.22
CA LEU A 57 -0.27 3.19 -32.48
C LEU A 57 -0.90 2.78 -31.14
N VAL A 58 -0.67 3.58 -30.10
CA VAL A 58 -1.27 3.36 -28.76
C VAL A 58 -2.79 3.27 -28.84
N SER A 59 -3.41 4.10 -29.69
CA SER A 59 -4.84 4.09 -29.97
C SER A 59 -5.33 2.75 -30.54
N ASP A 60 -4.51 2.04 -31.32
CA ASP A 60 -4.87 0.73 -31.86
C ASP A 60 -4.80 -0.36 -30.79
N LEU A 61 -3.80 -0.30 -29.90
CA LEU A 61 -3.72 -1.20 -28.74
C LEU A 61 -4.87 -0.98 -27.77
N LEU A 62 -5.26 0.28 -27.52
CA LEU A 62 -6.43 0.61 -26.70
C LEU A 62 -7.73 0.09 -27.35
N ARG A 63 -7.83 0.14 -28.68
CA ARG A 63 -8.96 -0.46 -29.41
C ARG A 63 -8.99 -1.98 -29.27
N GLN A 64 -7.84 -2.65 -29.29
CA GLN A 64 -7.76 -4.09 -29.02
C GLN A 64 -8.15 -4.43 -27.57
N ALA A 65 -7.74 -3.60 -26.60
CA ALA A 65 -8.15 -3.76 -25.21
C ALA A 65 -9.67 -3.71 -25.05
N LYS A 66 -10.39 -2.87 -25.82
CA LYS A 66 -11.87 -2.82 -25.83
C LYS A 66 -12.52 -4.13 -26.31
N ALA A 67 -11.83 -4.95 -27.09
CA ALA A 67 -12.33 -6.26 -27.53
C ALA A 67 -12.16 -7.36 -26.48
N ALA A 68 -11.41 -7.12 -25.40
CA ALA A 68 -11.25 -8.08 -24.32
C ALA A 68 -12.54 -8.27 -23.51
N GLU A 69 -12.56 -9.31 -22.67
CA GLU A 69 -13.60 -9.53 -21.68
C GLU A 69 -13.78 -8.27 -20.80
N PRO A 70 -15.02 -7.85 -20.49
CA PRO A 70 -15.29 -6.57 -19.81
C PRO A 70 -14.43 -6.32 -18.57
N ILE A 71 -14.33 -7.29 -17.67
CA ILE A 71 -13.54 -7.19 -16.43
C ILE A 71 -12.02 -7.02 -16.63
N ARG A 72 -11.50 -7.30 -17.83
CA ARG A 72 -10.07 -7.13 -18.15
C ARG A 72 -9.78 -5.78 -18.80
N ARG A 73 -10.78 -5.10 -19.36
CA ARG A 73 -10.57 -3.90 -20.21
C ARG A 73 -9.91 -2.76 -19.44
N ALA A 74 -10.38 -2.48 -18.22
CA ALA A 74 -9.79 -1.48 -17.35
C ALA A 74 -8.30 -1.74 -17.09
N GLY A 75 -7.96 -2.98 -16.73
CA GLY A 75 -6.60 -3.38 -16.40
C GLY A 75 -5.68 -3.30 -17.60
N LEU A 76 -6.12 -3.78 -18.77
CA LEU A 76 -5.34 -3.68 -20.00
C LEU A 76 -5.10 -2.23 -20.41
N ARG A 77 -6.11 -1.35 -20.33
CA ARG A 77 -5.95 0.09 -20.64
C ARG A 77 -5.01 0.77 -19.64
N ALA A 78 -5.18 0.53 -18.35
CA ALA A 78 -4.29 1.05 -17.31
C ALA A 78 -2.84 0.60 -17.52
N ASP A 79 -2.63 -0.66 -17.88
CA ASP A 79 -1.30 -1.22 -18.15
C ASP A 79 -0.68 -0.59 -19.41
N LEU A 80 -1.46 -0.43 -20.48
CA LEU A 80 -1.01 0.23 -21.72
C LEU A 80 -0.59 1.68 -21.46
N LEU A 81 -1.42 2.46 -20.75
CA LEU A 81 -1.12 3.84 -20.37
C LEU A 81 0.14 3.93 -19.51
N ARG A 82 0.38 2.96 -18.63
CA ARG A 82 1.60 2.89 -17.81
C ARG A 82 2.83 2.60 -18.67
N ARG A 83 2.72 1.66 -19.64
CA ARG A 83 3.83 1.32 -20.55
C ARG A 83 4.21 2.43 -21.51
N THR A 84 3.27 3.31 -21.86
CA THR A 84 3.54 4.44 -22.76
C THR A 84 4.19 5.63 -22.04
N GLN A 85 4.29 5.59 -20.71
CA GLN A 85 5.00 6.60 -19.94
C GLN A 85 6.51 6.42 -20.10
N ARG A 86 7.22 7.53 -20.19
CA ARG A 86 8.68 7.60 -20.13
C ARG A 86 9.07 8.04 -18.73
N VAL A 87 9.45 7.08 -17.91
CA VAL A 87 9.77 7.30 -16.50
C VAL A 87 11.19 7.82 -16.40
N VAL A 88 11.35 9.06 -15.97
CA VAL A 88 12.66 9.64 -15.65
C VAL A 88 13.18 8.98 -14.37
N PRO A 89 14.43 8.48 -14.35
CA PRO A 89 14.99 7.76 -13.20
C PRO A 89 15.42 8.70 -12.06
N THR A 90 14.70 9.80 -11.83
CA THR A 90 14.95 10.76 -10.76
C THR A 90 13.79 10.73 -9.78
N VAL A 91 14.07 10.58 -8.49
CA VAL A 91 13.07 10.78 -7.43
C VAL A 91 13.13 12.22 -6.95
N VAL A 92 11.98 12.89 -6.97
CA VAL A 92 11.83 14.26 -6.48
C VAL A 92 11.21 14.22 -5.09
N ILE A 93 11.86 14.89 -4.13
CA ILE A 93 11.37 15.07 -2.77
C ILE A 93 10.96 16.54 -2.60
N VAL A 94 9.77 16.75 -2.03
CA VAL A 94 9.24 18.09 -1.69
C VAL A 94 8.86 18.13 -0.22
N ARG A 95 8.79 19.33 0.37
CA ARG A 95 8.45 19.52 1.80
C ARG A 95 7.16 20.28 2.04
N ASP A 96 6.56 20.80 0.98
CA ASP A 96 5.39 21.66 1.07
C ASP A 96 4.50 21.48 -0.17
N THR A 97 3.26 21.93 -0.05
CA THR A 97 2.23 21.78 -1.08
C THR A 97 2.50 22.61 -2.34
N ARG A 98 3.17 23.76 -2.21
CA ARG A 98 3.55 24.60 -3.35
C ARG A 98 4.61 23.89 -4.19
N SER A 99 5.64 23.34 -3.54
CA SER A 99 6.68 22.54 -4.17
C SER A 99 6.12 21.25 -4.79
N TYR A 100 5.14 20.62 -4.15
CA TYR A 100 4.44 19.46 -4.73
C TYR A 100 3.69 19.81 -6.03
N LEU A 101 2.88 20.87 -6.01
CA LEU A 101 2.18 21.33 -7.21
C LEU A 101 3.14 21.68 -8.34
N HIS A 102 4.22 22.38 -8.01
CA HIS A 102 5.25 22.76 -8.97
C HIS A 102 5.90 21.52 -9.62
N ALA A 103 6.27 20.53 -8.81
CA ALA A 103 6.89 19.30 -9.30
C ALA A 103 5.94 18.47 -10.17
N ILE A 104 4.66 18.33 -9.79
CA ILE A 104 3.68 17.62 -10.64
C ILE A 104 3.41 18.40 -11.94
N ALA A 105 3.28 19.72 -11.87
CA ALA A 105 3.08 20.57 -13.03
C ALA A 105 4.30 20.63 -13.97
N GLY A 106 5.46 20.13 -13.51
CA GLY A 106 6.67 19.94 -14.31
C GLY A 106 6.75 18.58 -15.01
N TRP A 107 5.71 17.74 -14.93
CA TRP A 107 5.59 16.58 -15.82
C TRP A 107 5.30 17.06 -17.25
N GLU A 108 5.86 16.36 -18.23
CA GLU A 108 5.76 16.73 -19.65
C GLU A 108 5.02 15.61 -20.39
N GLY A 109 3.68 15.60 -20.30
CA GLY A 109 2.84 14.59 -20.95
C GLY A 109 3.17 13.17 -20.48
N PRO A 110 3.72 12.28 -21.35
CA PRO A 110 4.12 10.93 -20.95
C PRO A 110 5.43 10.88 -20.14
N ARG A 111 6.23 11.96 -20.11
CA ARG A 111 7.51 12.01 -19.39
C ARG A 111 7.29 12.43 -17.94
N ARG A 112 7.63 11.55 -16.99
CA ARG A 112 7.26 11.72 -15.57
C ARG A 112 8.32 11.19 -14.62
N TYR A 113 8.32 11.71 -13.41
CA TYR A 113 9.18 11.27 -12.31
C TYR A 113 8.35 11.13 -11.03
N PRO A 114 8.73 10.22 -10.12
CA PRO A 114 8.11 10.14 -8.80
C PRO A 114 8.30 11.43 -7.99
N VAL A 115 7.23 11.90 -7.34
CA VAL A 115 7.26 13.07 -6.43
C VAL A 115 6.77 12.63 -5.05
N LEU A 116 7.65 12.61 -4.06
CA LEU A 116 7.37 12.20 -2.69
C LEU A 116 7.42 13.38 -1.73
N PHE A 117 6.64 13.30 -0.66
CA PHE A 117 6.50 14.36 0.34
C PHE A 117 7.25 13.99 1.61
N ASP A 118 8.24 14.81 1.99
CA ASP A 118 8.99 14.72 3.24
C ASP A 118 8.43 15.72 4.25
N ASP A 119 7.68 15.25 5.24
CA ASP A 119 7.15 16.07 6.32
C ASP A 119 8.12 16.22 7.51
N GLY A 120 9.35 15.69 7.38
CA GLY A 120 10.39 15.71 8.40
C GLY A 120 10.30 14.59 9.43
N SER A 121 9.24 13.79 9.43
CA SER A 121 9.12 12.65 10.35
C SER A 121 10.07 11.50 9.97
N SER A 122 10.44 10.66 10.93
CA SER A 122 11.13 9.38 10.66
C SER A 122 10.33 8.50 9.69
N ARG A 123 9.00 8.59 9.77
CA ARG A 123 8.06 7.84 8.94
C ARG A 123 8.09 8.26 7.48
N SER A 124 7.95 9.56 7.16
CA SER A 124 8.02 10.03 5.77
C SER A 124 9.36 9.68 5.13
N ARG A 125 10.45 9.81 5.90
CA ARG A 125 11.79 9.42 5.45
C ARG A 125 11.88 7.92 5.15
N GLU A 126 11.27 7.07 5.96
CA GLU A 126 11.24 5.63 5.70
C GLU A 126 10.33 5.26 4.50
N ASP A 127 9.18 5.92 4.33
CA ASP A 127 8.33 5.79 3.13
C ASP A 127 9.14 6.13 1.86
N ILE A 128 9.89 7.23 1.88
CA ILE A 128 10.77 7.63 0.77
C ILE A 128 11.88 6.61 0.55
N ALA A 129 12.57 6.18 1.61
CA ALA A 129 13.66 5.20 1.51
C ALA A 129 13.18 3.87 0.92
N ARG A 130 12.01 3.36 1.35
CA ARG A 130 11.37 2.17 0.78
C ARG A 130 11.10 2.35 -0.71
N PHE A 131 10.51 3.49 -1.08
CA PHE A 131 10.26 3.78 -2.49
C PHE A 131 11.56 3.83 -3.30
N VAL A 132 12.59 4.52 -2.81
CA VAL A 132 13.90 4.64 -3.49
C VAL A 132 14.55 3.28 -3.68
N ARG A 133 14.53 2.39 -2.67
CA ARG A 133 15.04 1.02 -2.79
C ARG A 133 14.29 0.19 -3.84
N ALA A 134 12.97 0.34 -3.91
CA ALA A 134 12.14 -0.40 -4.86
C ALA A 134 12.23 0.16 -6.28
N PHE A 135 12.31 1.49 -6.40
CA PHE A 135 12.38 2.19 -7.66
C PHE A 135 13.79 2.13 -8.26
N GLY A 136 14.86 2.22 -7.47
CA GLY A 136 16.24 2.28 -7.96
C GLY A 136 16.46 3.48 -8.90
N PRO A 137 16.37 4.72 -8.39
CA PRO A 137 16.65 5.91 -9.19
C PRO A 137 18.15 6.05 -9.49
N GLU A 138 18.46 6.80 -10.54
CA GLU A 138 19.82 7.29 -10.83
C GLU A 138 20.16 8.54 -10.01
N SER A 139 19.15 9.33 -9.64
CA SER A 139 19.33 10.49 -8.77
C SER A 139 18.14 10.72 -7.85
N VAL A 140 18.41 11.30 -6.68
CA VAL A 140 17.38 11.79 -5.76
C VAL A 140 17.64 13.27 -5.53
N VAL A 141 16.62 14.09 -5.75
CA VAL A 141 16.72 15.55 -5.62
C VAL A 141 15.65 16.07 -4.68
N ARG A 142 15.96 17.15 -3.96
CA ARG A 142 14.95 17.96 -3.26
C ARG A 142 14.63 19.17 -4.10
N VAL A 143 13.35 19.41 -4.31
CA VAL A 143 12.86 20.55 -5.09
C VAL A 143 12.11 21.51 -4.18
N THR A 144 12.49 22.78 -4.28
CA THR A 144 11.73 23.90 -3.71
C THR A 144 11.23 24.76 -4.85
N ALA A 145 9.91 24.95 -4.88
CA ALA A 145 9.27 25.81 -5.87
C ALA A 145 9.80 27.25 -5.79
N PRO A 146 9.90 27.97 -6.92
CA PRO A 146 10.25 29.38 -6.92
C PRO A 146 9.19 30.21 -6.20
N GLU A 147 9.55 31.39 -5.70
CA GLU A 147 8.65 32.22 -4.88
C GLU A 147 7.37 32.65 -5.61
N ASP A 148 7.45 32.77 -6.93
CA ASP A 148 6.35 33.15 -7.84
C ASP A 148 5.44 31.98 -8.23
N ALA A 149 5.79 30.74 -7.86
CA ALA A 149 4.91 29.59 -8.06
C ALA A 149 3.61 29.75 -7.24
N PRO A 150 2.45 29.31 -7.78
CA PRO A 150 1.19 29.36 -7.05
C PRO A 150 1.29 28.67 -5.68
N ALA A 151 1.01 29.40 -4.60
CA ALA A 151 0.87 28.81 -3.28
C ALA A 151 -0.44 28.02 -3.18
N TRP A 152 -0.55 27.12 -2.19
CA TRP A 152 -1.84 26.50 -1.87
C TRP A 152 -2.82 27.55 -1.32
N PRO A 153 -3.91 27.88 -2.02
CA PRO A 153 -4.78 28.98 -1.62
C PRO A 153 -5.55 28.72 -0.33
N ALA A 154 -6.19 29.76 0.20
CA ALA A 154 -7.04 29.63 1.39
C ALA A 154 -8.47 29.16 1.05
N SER A 155 -9.04 29.63 -0.06
CA SER A 155 -10.40 29.28 -0.47
C SER A 155 -10.44 27.94 -1.19
N ARG A 156 -11.53 27.20 -1.00
CA ARG A 156 -11.77 25.90 -1.66
C ARG A 156 -11.80 26.03 -3.18
N GLU A 157 -12.47 27.06 -3.69
CA GLU A 157 -12.58 27.33 -5.13
C GLU A 157 -11.21 27.60 -5.77
N ASP A 158 -10.38 28.42 -5.13
CA ASP A 158 -9.03 28.70 -5.62
C ASP A 158 -8.13 27.46 -5.55
N ARG A 159 -8.29 26.61 -4.53
CA ARG A 159 -7.58 25.32 -4.43
C ARG A 159 -7.92 24.40 -5.60
N GLN A 160 -9.21 24.29 -5.96
CA GLN A 160 -9.65 23.53 -7.13
C GLN A 160 -9.05 24.11 -8.42
N ALA A 161 -9.03 25.43 -8.57
CA ALA A 161 -8.46 26.09 -9.73
C ALA A 161 -6.94 25.82 -9.86
N VAL A 162 -6.17 25.96 -8.78
CA VAL A 162 -4.73 25.69 -8.78
C VAL A 162 -4.42 24.21 -9.01
N PHE A 163 -5.23 23.30 -8.44
CA PHE A 163 -5.15 21.86 -8.71
C PHE A 163 -5.32 21.58 -10.21
N LEU A 164 -6.39 22.08 -10.83
CA LEU A 164 -6.68 21.83 -12.24
C LEU A 164 -5.64 22.49 -13.16
N GLN A 165 -5.14 23.67 -12.80
CA GLN A 165 -4.06 24.33 -13.53
C GLN A 165 -2.77 23.50 -13.52
N ALA A 166 -2.38 22.96 -12.36
CA ALA A 166 -1.23 22.08 -12.25
C ALA A 166 -1.42 20.80 -13.08
N ALA A 167 -2.64 20.24 -13.06
CA ALA A 167 -2.99 19.06 -13.83
C ALA A 167 -2.94 19.31 -15.35
N ALA A 168 -3.48 20.44 -15.83
CA ALA A 168 -3.46 20.83 -17.23
C ALA A 168 -2.03 21.02 -17.74
N LYS A 169 -1.22 21.78 -16.98
CA LYS A 169 0.18 22.04 -17.32
C LYS A 169 1.01 20.75 -17.41
N ALA A 170 0.75 19.79 -16.53
CA ALA A 170 1.42 18.50 -16.52
C ALA A 170 1.11 17.64 -17.78
N LEU A 171 -0.03 17.89 -18.45
CA LEU A 171 -0.39 17.23 -19.71
C LEU A 171 0.10 18.00 -20.94
N GLY A 172 0.29 19.32 -20.84
CA GLY A 172 0.89 20.15 -21.88
C GLY A 172 1.15 21.58 -21.43
N GLU A 173 2.32 22.12 -21.78
CA GLU A 173 2.81 23.41 -21.27
C GLU A 173 1.90 24.61 -21.56
N GLN A 174 1.13 24.57 -22.64
CA GLN A 174 0.32 25.70 -23.13
C GLN A 174 -1.15 25.61 -22.71
N GLU A 175 -1.58 24.50 -22.13
CA GLU A 175 -2.98 24.29 -21.77
C GLU A 175 -3.20 24.62 -20.29
N THR A 176 -4.24 25.41 -20.02
CA THR A 176 -4.64 25.82 -18.68
C THR A 176 -5.94 25.16 -18.24
N ASP A 177 -6.66 24.55 -19.19
CA ASP A 177 -7.90 23.83 -18.97
C ASP A 177 -7.66 22.32 -19.02
N TYR A 178 -7.81 21.68 -17.85
CA TYR A 178 -7.58 20.24 -17.71
C TYR A 178 -8.61 19.41 -18.49
N ASP A 179 -9.87 19.82 -18.53
CA ASP A 179 -10.92 19.09 -19.25
C ASP A 179 -10.67 19.16 -20.76
N ARG A 180 -10.21 20.32 -21.24
CA ARG A 180 -9.78 20.48 -22.64
C ARG A 180 -8.57 19.61 -22.97
N SER A 181 -7.61 19.49 -22.06
CA SER A 181 -6.47 18.57 -22.20
C SER A 181 -6.95 17.12 -22.38
N LEU A 182 -7.87 16.68 -21.52
CA LEU A 182 -8.44 15.33 -21.60
C LEU A 182 -9.28 15.14 -22.87
N GLN A 183 -10.04 16.14 -23.29
CA GLN A 183 -10.80 16.09 -24.55
C GLN A 183 -9.87 15.89 -25.75
N SER A 184 -8.77 16.63 -25.83
CA SER A 184 -7.80 16.50 -26.92
C SER A 184 -7.19 15.09 -26.99
N LEU A 185 -6.92 14.47 -25.84
CA LEU A 185 -6.43 13.09 -25.77
C LEU A 185 -7.51 12.09 -26.23
N ARG A 186 -8.78 12.31 -25.88
CA ARG A 186 -9.90 11.48 -26.35
C ARG A 186 -10.08 11.55 -27.86
N GLU A 187 -9.91 12.74 -28.46
CA GLU A 187 -9.95 12.93 -29.91
C GLU A 187 -8.84 12.13 -30.63
N GLN A 188 -7.73 11.85 -29.94
CA GLN A 188 -6.65 10.96 -30.39
C GLN A 188 -6.90 9.48 -30.07
N GLY A 189 -8.05 9.13 -29.49
CA GLY A 189 -8.41 7.77 -29.11
C GLY A 189 -7.79 7.28 -27.79
N ILE A 190 -7.20 8.18 -27.00
CA ILE A 190 -6.61 7.87 -25.69
C ILE A 190 -7.68 8.08 -24.62
N VAL A 191 -8.17 6.99 -24.03
CA VAL A 191 -9.24 7.01 -23.03
C VAL A 191 -8.81 6.23 -21.78
N SER A 192 -8.78 6.92 -20.64
CA SER A 192 -8.51 6.31 -19.34
C SER A 192 -9.69 5.49 -18.83
N PRO A 193 -9.46 4.35 -18.15
CA PRO A 193 -10.54 3.51 -17.63
C PRO A 193 -11.24 4.03 -16.36
N GLY A 194 -10.89 5.20 -15.83
CA GLY A 194 -11.47 5.60 -14.55
C GLY A 194 -11.53 7.10 -14.29
N ILE A 195 -12.04 7.41 -13.11
CA ILE A 195 -12.20 8.76 -12.58
C ILE A 195 -11.55 8.86 -11.18
N VAL A 196 -11.21 10.08 -10.80
CA VAL A 196 -10.71 10.41 -9.45
C VAL A 196 -11.74 11.27 -8.73
N LEU A 197 -12.10 10.88 -7.51
CA LEU A 197 -12.81 11.73 -6.57
C LEU A 197 -11.86 12.18 -5.48
N THR A 198 -11.84 13.48 -5.17
CA THR A 198 -10.95 14.02 -4.13
C THR A 198 -11.54 15.23 -3.42
N ASP A 199 -11.05 15.52 -2.22
CA ASP A 199 -11.38 16.72 -1.47
C ASP A 199 -10.12 17.59 -1.35
N VAL A 200 -10.14 18.80 -1.93
CA VAL A 200 -9.01 19.74 -1.89
C VAL A 200 -8.72 20.31 -0.50
N ASP A 201 -9.64 20.17 0.45
CA ASP A 201 -9.42 20.55 1.84
C ASP A 201 -8.82 19.39 2.66
N ASP A 202 -8.73 18.19 2.07
CA ASP A 202 -8.17 16.99 2.67
C ASP A 202 -6.74 16.70 2.18
N PRO A 203 -5.78 16.33 3.04
CA PRO A 203 -4.41 16.07 2.61
C PRO A 203 -4.23 14.99 1.53
N ALA A 204 -5.20 14.08 1.36
CA ALA A 204 -5.13 13.05 0.33
C ALA A 204 -5.28 13.59 -1.10
N TRP A 205 -5.60 14.88 -1.31
CA TRP A 205 -5.68 15.48 -2.65
C TRP A 205 -4.39 15.34 -3.45
N VAL A 206 -3.23 15.25 -2.80
CA VAL A 206 -1.94 15.04 -3.48
C VAL A 206 -1.92 13.72 -4.26
N ALA A 207 -2.56 12.67 -3.73
CA ALA A 207 -2.76 11.42 -4.44
C ALA A 207 -3.75 11.58 -5.58
N GLY A 208 -4.84 12.31 -5.34
CA GLY A 208 -5.85 12.62 -6.34
C GLY A 208 -5.24 13.31 -7.57
N LEU A 209 -4.42 14.34 -7.36
CA LEU A 209 -3.72 15.06 -8.43
C LEU A 209 -2.79 14.12 -9.21
N ALA A 210 -1.93 13.38 -8.49
CA ALA A 210 -0.98 12.48 -9.12
C ALA A 210 -1.66 11.41 -9.96
N LEU A 211 -2.70 10.75 -9.42
CA LEU A 211 -3.44 9.73 -10.15
C LEU A 211 -4.21 10.30 -11.34
N ALA A 212 -4.84 11.47 -11.17
CA ALA A 212 -5.58 12.13 -12.24
C ALA A 212 -4.70 12.37 -13.46
N VAL A 213 -3.59 13.07 -13.25
CA VAL A 213 -2.64 13.37 -14.32
C VAL A 213 -2.00 12.09 -14.85
N ALA A 214 -1.55 11.21 -13.95
CA ALA A 214 -0.76 10.06 -14.37
C ALA A 214 -1.59 9.02 -15.13
N ARG A 215 -2.86 8.88 -14.80
CA ARG A 215 -3.77 7.96 -15.48
C ARG A 215 -4.67 8.65 -16.49
N LEU A 216 -4.53 9.96 -16.72
CA LEU A 216 -5.37 10.75 -17.64
C LEU A 216 -6.86 10.68 -17.26
N GLN A 217 -7.15 10.75 -15.96
CA GLN A 217 -8.49 10.57 -15.41
C GLN A 217 -9.19 11.92 -15.19
N PRO A 218 -10.48 12.02 -15.51
CA PRO A 218 -11.33 13.11 -15.04
C PRO A 218 -11.35 13.20 -13.51
N VAL A 219 -11.50 14.42 -12.98
CA VAL A 219 -11.49 14.69 -11.53
C VAL A 219 -12.81 15.30 -11.10
N GLY A 220 -13.36 14.79 -10.01
CA GLY A 220 -14.50 15.36 -9.31
C GLY A 220 -14.12 15.75 -7.90
N PHE A 221 -14.54 16.94 -7.49
CA PHE A 221 -14.32 17.42 -6.14
C PHE A 221 -15.51 17.08 -5.24
N ILE A 222 -15.24 16.50 -4.08
CA ILE A 222 -16.24 16.13 -3.08
C ILE A 222 -15.95 16.82 -1.75
N ASP A 223 -16.98 17.03 -0.94
CA ASP A 223 -16.82 17.37 0.46
C ASP A 223 -16.74 16.06 1.25
N ALA A 224 -15.54 15.66 1.66
CA ALA A 224 -15.29 14.36 2.28
C ALA A 224 -16.13 14.21 3.56
N PRO A 225 -17.07 13.25 3.62
CA PRO A 225 -17.94 13.14 4.77
C PRO A 225 -17.25 12.43 5.94
N GLY A 226 -17.56 12.87 7.15
CA GLY A 226 -17.18 12.18 8.39
C GLY A 226 -15.68 12.23 8.68
N THR A 227 -15.17 11.17 9.32
CA THR A 227 -13.74 11.02 9.64
C THR A 227 -13.33 9.56 9.42
N MET A 228 -12.02 9.30 9.39
CA MET A 228 -11.49 7.93 9.37
C MET A 228 -11.87 7.05 10.58
N TRP A 229 -12.48 7.63 11.61
CA TRP A 229 -12.83 6.94 12.86
C TRP A 229 -14.30 6.54 12.97
N GLN A 230 -15.17 7.20 12.20
CA GLN A 230 -16.61 6.98 12.25
C GLN A 230 -17.10 6.35 10.93
N PRO A 231 -17.81 5.21 10.96
CA PRO A 231 -18.44 4.66 9.76
C PRO A 231 -19.34 5.68 9.08
N LEU A 232 -19.38 5.66 7.76
CA LEU A 232 -20.30 6.48 6.98
C LEU A 232 -21.75 6.04 7.17
N THR A 233 -22.67 7.00 7.11
CA THR A 233 -24.10 6.70 6.94
C THR A 233 -24.39 6.29 5.49
N SER A 234 -25.53 5.62 5.26
CA SER A 234 -26.02 5.34 3.90
C SER A 234 -26.11 6.60 3.02
N ASP A 235 -26.56 7.72 3.58
CA ASP A 235 -26.70 8.99 2.85
C ASP A 235 -25.33 9.57 2.45
N GLN A 236 -24.35 9.50 3.35
CA GLN A 236 -22.98 9.94 3.05
C GLN A 236 -22.36 9.10 1.93
N ALA A 237 -22.51 7.77 2.00
CA ALA A 237 -22.04 6.87 0.94
C ALA A 237 -22.79 7.11 -0.39
N ALA A 238 -24.09 7.38 -0.34
CA ALA A 238 -24.90 7.74 -1.51
C ALA A 238 -24.48 9.09 -2.11
N GLY A 239 -24.05 10.06 -1.30
CA GLY A 239 -23.50 11.33 -1.77
C GLY A 239 -22.21 11.15 -2.57
N ILE A 240 -21.29 10.32 -2.07
CA ILE A 240 -20.04 9.98 -2.79
C ILE A 240 -20.36 9.25 -4.10
N GLU A 241 -21.24 8.25 -4.05
CA GLU A 241 -21.70 7.53 -5.25
C GLU A 241 -22.30 8.48 -6.28
N LYS A 242 -23.19 9.40 -5.84
CA LYS A 242 -23.79 10.38 -6.72
C LYS A 242 -22.74 11.28 -7.37
N ALA A 243 -21.74 11.75 -6.63
CA ALA A 243 -20.65 12.54 -7.19
C ALA A 243 -19.85 11.75 -8.25
N ALA A 244 -19.63 10.44 -8.04
CA ALA A 244 -18.99 9.58 -9.04
C ALA A 244 -19.83 9.48 -10.32
N GLN A 245 -21.15 9.27 -10.18
CA GLN A 245 -22.07 9.18 -11.30
C GLN A 245 -22.16 10.50 -12.07
N ASP A 246 -22.31 11.63 -11.37
CA ASP A 246 -22.40 12.95 -11.98
C ASP A 246 -21.12 13.29 -12.75
N LEU A 247 -19.94 12.95 -12.20
CA LEU A 247 -18.67 13.08 -12.90
C LEU A 247 -18.64 12.19 -14.14
N ALA A 248 -18.97 10.90 -14.02
CA ALA A 248 -18.97 9.97 -15.16
C ALA A 248 -19.90 10.44 -16.29
N VAL A 249 -21.10 10.94 -15.97
CA VAL A 249 -22.02 11.58 -16.93
C VAL A 249 -21.35 12.76 -17.64
N SER A 250 -20.69 13.65 -16.90
CA SER A 250 -20.09 14.85 -17.46
C SER A 250 -19.00 14.58 -18.49
N THR A 251 -18.39 13.39 -18.46
CA THR A 251 -17.33 13.01 -19.41
C THR A 251 -17.85 12.72 -20.82
N GLY A 252 -19.14 12.37 -20.97
CA GLY A 252 -19.72 11.88 -22.22
C GLY A 252 -19.23 10.49 -22.66
N LEU A 253 -18.47 9.78 -21.83
CA LEU A 253 -17.99 8.42 -22.08
C LEU A 253 -19.04 7.38 -21.63
N SER A 254 -18.90 6.11 -22.04
CA SER A 254 -19.73 5.04 -21.46
C SER A 254 -19.28 4.73 -20.02
N TRP A 255 -20.22 4.41 -19.13
CA TRP A 255 -19.92 4.23 -17.69
C TRP A 255 -20.96 3.42 -16.88
N ARG A 256 -21.93 2.75 -17.50
CA ARG A 256 -23.04 2.11 -16.78
C ARG A 256 -22.79 0.65 -16.43
N GLU A 257 -21.79 0.00 -17.01
CA GLU A 257 -21.49 -1.41 -16.80
C GLU A 257 -19.98 -1.64 -16.67
N MET A 258 -19.57 -2.71 -15.98
CA MET A 258 -18.15 -3.11 -15.97
C MET A 258 -17.63 -3.29 -17.39
N GLY A 259 -16.42 -2.80 -17.68
CA GLY A 259 -15.81 -2.82 -19.00
C GLY A 259 -16.22 -1.68 -19.94
N ASP A 260 -16.99 -0.71 -19.44
CA ASP A 260 -17.24 0.56 -20.13
C ASP A 260 -15.99 1.44 -20.20
N ASP A 261 -16.07 2.58 -20.89
CA ASP A 261 -14.97 3.53 -20.97
C ASP A 261 -14.54 4.01 -19.57
N ILE A 262 -15.47 4.18 -18.64
CA ILE A 262 -15.21 4.42 -17.21
C ILE A 262 -15.77 3.26 -16.40
N ASP A 263 -14.89 2.52 -15.72
CA ASP A 263 -15.23 1.40 -14.86
C ASP A 263 -14.32 1.28 -13.63
N ALA A 264 -13.62 2.36 -13.27
CA ALA A 264 -12.82 2.45 -12.04
C ALA A 264 -12.93 3.82 -11.35
N ILE A 265 -12.90 3.82 -10.02
CA ILE A 265 -12.97 5.03 -9.17
C ILE A 265 -11.82 5.03 -8.15
N ALA A 266 -10.94 6.03 -8.21
CA ALA A 266 -10.01 6.30 -7.14
C ALA A 266 -10.59 7.35 -6.20
N LEU A 267 -10.94 6.96 -4.96
CA LEU A 267 -11.40 7.86 -3.91
C LEU A 267 -10.22 8.32 -3.05
N CYS A 268 -9.74 9.54 -3.28
CA CYS A 268 -8.58 10.14 -2.60
C CYS A 268 -9.06 11.18 -1.56
N ALA A 269 -9.44 10.69 -0.38
CA ALA A 269 -9.93 11.49 0.75
C ALA A 269 -9.87 10.68 2.06
N ASN A 270 -9.71 11.33 3.21
CA ASN A 270 -9.82 10.71 4.55
C ASN A 270 -11.26 10.32 4.93
N VAL A 271 -11.81 9.38 4.16
CA VAL A 271 -13.15 8.80 4.34
C VAL A 271 -13.04 7.39 4.90
N ASN A 272 -13.87 7.06 5.90
CA ASN A 272 -13.85 5.75 6.55
C ASN A 272 -14.01 4.59 5.53
N THR A 273 -13.32 3.47 5.79
CA THR A 273 -13.49 2.25 5.00
C THR A 273 -14.82 1.53 5.26
N LYS A 274 -15.54 1.90 6.32
CA LYS A 274 -16.86 1.37 6.69
C LYS A 274 -18.00 2.31 6.35
N MET A 275 -19.13 1.71 6.06
CA MET A 275 -20.44 2.33 6.15
C MET A 275 -21.41 1.45 6.95
N THR A 276 -22.42 2.06 7.57
CA THR A 276 -23.57 1.39 8.19
C THR A 276 -24.76 1.46 7.24
N ALA A 277 -25.41 0.32 6.99
CA ALA A 277 -26.68 0.26 6.27
C ALA A 277 -27.89 0.31 7.22
N GLY A 278 -28.92 1.08 6.83
CA GLY A 278 -30.23 1.14 7.51
C GLY A 278 -30.25 1.95 8.82
N THR A 279 -31.41 1.96 9.49
CA THR A 279 -31.67 2.74 10.73
C THR A 279 -31.65 1.89 12.03
N GLY A 280 -31.23 0.62 11.94
CA GLY A 280 -31.15 -0.34 13.08
C GLY A 280 -29.73 -0.64 13.57
N GLN A 281 -29.49 -1.77 14.26
CA GLN A 281 -28.13 -2.29 14.53
C GLN A 281 -27.47 -2.62 13.19
N GLY A 282 -26.92 -1.59 12.55
CA GLY A 282 -26.71 -1.51 11.11
C GLY A 282 -25.69 -2.50 10.61
N GLU A 283 -26.04 -3.19 9.53
CA GLU A 283 -25.12 -4.03 8.80
C GLU A 283 -23.94 -3.18 8.29
N ILE A 284 -22.72 -3.66 8.50
CA ILE A 284 -21.51 -2.94 8.08
C ILE A 284 -21.11 -3.42 6.69
N TYR A 285 -20.83 -2.47 5.81
CA TYR A 285 -20.25 -2.74 4.49
C TYR A 285 -18.98 -1.93 4.29
N ALA A 286 -18.16 -2.37 3.34
CA ALA A 286 -17.00 -1.61 2.92
C ALA A 286 -17.42 -0.46 1.98
N THR A 287 -16.94 0.75 2.25
CA THR A 287 -17.19 1.95 1.43
C THR A 287 -16.78 1.74 -0.02
N SER A 288 -15.57 1.22 -0.26
CA SER A 288 -15.09 0.84 -1.60
C SER A 288 -15.84 -0.33 -2.25
N SER A 289 -16.61 -1.12 -1.49
CA SER A 289 -17.52 -2.10 -2.08
C SER A 289 -18.86 -1.48 -2.50
N ARG A 290 -19.29 -0.40 -1.83
CA ARG A 290 -20.55 0.30 -2.08
C ARG A 290 -20.44 1.31 -3.21
N VAL A 291 -19.39 2.12 -3.22
CA VAL A 291 -19.13 3.12 -4.27
C VAL A 291 -18.76 2.39 -5.57
N GLY A 292 -19.31 2.83 -6.71
CA GLY A 292 -19.28 2.16 -8.01
C GLY A 292 -20.48 1.25 -8.27
N ARG A 293 -21.62 1.47 -7.60
CA ARG A 293 -22.83 0.66 -7.74
C ARG A 293 -24.12 1.47 -7.76
N PHE A 294 -25.07 1.00 -8.54
CA PHE A 294 -26.44 1.47 -8.48
C PHE A 294 -27.12 1.07 -7.17
N ASP A 295 -28.14 1.84 -6.79
CA ASP A 295 -28.97 1.69 -5.59
C ASP A 295 -28.29 1.94 -4.23
N VAL A 296 -29.03 2.60 -3.35
CA VAL A 296 -28.56 3.03 -2.03
C VAL A 296 -28.22 1.86 -1.10
N ASP A 297 -28.91 0.74 -1.26
CA ASP A 297 -28.81 -0.44 -0.39
C ASP A 297 -27.77 -1.47 -0.85
N GLY A 298 -27.02 -1.19 -1.92
CA GLY A 298 -25.92 -2.07 -2.34
C GLY A 298 -26.32 -3.39 -3.02
N VAL A 299 -27.59 -3.50 -3.42
CA VAL A 299 -28.11 -4.62 -4.21
C VAL A 299 -27.95 -4.37 -5.72
N GLY A 300 -27.75 -3.11 -6.12
CA GLY A 300 -27.65 -2.76 -7.54
C GLY A 300 -26.36 -3.24 -8.21
N ALA A 301 -26.43 -3.26 -9.54
CA ALA A 301 -25.32 -3.68 -10.38
C ALA A 301 -24.10 -2.78 -10.19
N ARG A 302 -22.92 -3.38 -10.31
CA ARG A 302 -21.64 -2.68 -10.30
C ARG A 302 -21.37 -2.08 -11.67
N TRP A 303 -21.01 -0.80 -11.69
CA TRP A 303 -20.54 -0.11 -12.88
C TRP A 303 -19.07 0.28 -12.79
N ALA A 304 -18.51 0.35 -11.58
CA ALA A 304 -17.08 0.60 -11.38
C ALA A 304 -16.49 -0.14 -10.17
N ASP A 305 -15.17 -0.37 -10.24
CA ASP A 305 -14.36 -0.80 -9.13
C ASP A 305 -13.71 0.37 -8.40
N THR A 306 -13.92 0.43 -7.08
CA THR A 306 -13.44 1.54 -6.26
C THR A 306 -12.26 1.13 -5.38
N GLY A 307 -11.23 1.99 -5.32
CA GLY A 307 -10.15 1.93 -4.34
C GLY A 307 -10.07 3.23 -3.53
N GLN A 308 -9.60 3.15 -2.29
CA GLN A 308 -9.52 4.30 -1.37
C GLN A 308 -8.06 4.64 -1.00
N ILE A 309 -7.68 5.90 -1.16
CA ILE A 309 -6.41 6.45 -0.66
C ILE A 309 -6.73 7.56 0.36
N PHE A 310 -6.15 7.44 1.56
CA PHE A 310 -6.33 8.36 2.69
C PHE A 310 -4.99 8.57 3.41
N GLY A 311 -4.92 9.51 4.34
CA GLY A 311 -3.74 9.80 5.16
C GLY A 311 -3.28 11.25 5.05
N SER A 312 -2.10 11.51 5.61
CA SER A 312 -1.34 12.77 5.45
C SER A 312 -0.85 12.96 4.02
N PHE A 313 -0.29 14.14 3.72
CA PHE A 313 0.38 14.43 2.45
C PHE A 313 1.45 13.38 2.09
N SER A 314 2.32 13.04 3.05
CA SER A 314 3.39 12.03 2.88
C SER A 314 2.84 10.65 2.56
N GLN A 315 1.88 10.18 3.36
CA GLN A 315 1.27 8.87 3.14
C GLN A 315 0.51 8.78 1.80
N ALA A 316 -0.28 9.78 1.47
CA ALA A 316 -1.09 9.77 0.25
C ALA A 316 -0.21 9.86 -1.01
N ALA A 317 0.78 10.74 -1.01
CA ALA A 317 1.76 10.84 -2.09
C ALA A 317 2.55 9.53 -2.25
N TYR A 318 3.05 8.94 -1.14
CA TYR A 318 3.73 7.65 -1.15
C TYR A 318 2.90 6.57 -1.85
N ARG A 319 1.62 6.42 -1.48
CA ARG A 319 0.76 5.38 -2.07
C ARG A 319 0.47 5.60 -3.54
N ALA A 320 0.24 6.85 -3.94
CA ALA A 320 0.04 7.19 -5.35
C ALA A 320 1.32 6.92 -6.18
N MET A 321 2.48 7.36 -5.71
CA MET A 321 3.74 7.14 -6.41
C MET A 321 4.09 5.65 -6.51
N CYS A 322 3.85 4.87 -5.44
CA CYS A 322 4.01 3.41 -5.49
C CYS A 322 3.11 2.78 -6.56
N ALA A 323 1.84 3.17 -6.63
CA ALA A 323 0.88 2.64 -7.59
C ALA A 323 1.22 2.98 -9.05
N LEU A 324 1.85 4.13 -9.29
CA LEU A 324 2.18 4.63 -10.63
C LEU A 324 3.51 4.08 -11.15
N PHE A 325 4.53 4.02 -10.30
CA PHE A 325 5.91 3.83 -10.73
C PHE A 325 6.52 2.47 -10.36
N LEU A 326 5.91 1.72 -9.44
CA LEU A 326 6.43 0.41 -9.05
C LEU A 326 5.73 -0.73 -9.80
N SER A 327 6.47 -1.81 -10.01
CA SER A 327 5.96 -3.03 -10.65
C SER A 327 6.61 -4.23 -9.98
N PRO A 328 6.00 -4.76 -8.90
CA PRO A 328 6.66 -5.74 -8.07
C PRO A 328 6.94 -7.05 -8.84
N ARG A 329 8.08 -7.67 -8.52
CA ARG A 329 8.54 -8.96 -9.05
C ARG A 329 8.97 -9.94 -7.95
N GLU A 330 8.66 -9.59 -6.71
CA GLU A 330 8.91 -10.38 -5.52
C GLU A 330 7.55 -10.64 -4.88
N ALA A 331 7.28 -11.88 -4.47
CA ALA A 331 6.05 -12.29 -3.83
C ALA A 331 6.31 -12.95 -2.47
N PHE A 332 5.50 -12.59 -1.49
CA PHE A 332 5.49 -13.18 -0.17
C PHE A 332 4.14 -13.85 0.05
N ILE A 333 4.13 -15.16 0.31
CA ILE A 333 2.91 -15.94 0.47
C ILE A 333 2.97 -16.60 1.84
N PHE A 334 1.95 -16.36 2.66
CA PHE A 334 1.83 -16.95 3.98
C PHE A 334 0.47 -17.62 4.15
N ASP A 335 0.48 -18.93 4.24
CA ASP A 335 -0.70 -19.77 4.36
C ASP A 335 -0.95 -20.16 5.82
N GLY A 336 -1.80 -19.40 6.51
CA GLY A 336 -2.19 -19.67 7.90
C GLY A 336 -3.29 -20.72 8.08
N TYR A 337 -3.85 -21.28 7.01
CA TYR A 337 -4.92 -22.27 7.08
C TYR A 337 -4.40 -23.72 7.18
N ASN A 338 -5.33 -24.67 7.36
CA ASN A 338 -5.04 -26.10 7.27
C ASN A 338 -5.42 -26.63 5.87
N ASP A 339 -5.06 -27.87 5.60
CA ASP A 339 -5.33 -28.59 4.35
C ASP A 339 -6.75 -29.20 4.28
N GLU A 340 -7.66 -28.76 5.15
CA GLU A 340 -9.04 -29.24 5.22
C GLU A 340 -10.01 -28.35 4.45
N LYS A 341 -11.11 -28.93 3.95
CA LYS A 341 -12.19 -28.15 3.34
C LYS A 341 -12.94 -27.33 4.39
N PRO A 342 -13.34 -26.09 4.07
CA PRO A 342 -13.20 -25.40 2.78
C PRO A 342 -11.91 -24.58 2.62
N TRP A 343 -10.99 -24.63 3.59
CA TRP A 343 -9.81 -23.77 3.64
C TRP A 343 -8.74 -24.12 2.59
N ASP A 344 -8.64 -25.38 2.20
CA ASP A 344 -7.79 -25.90 1.12
C ASP A 344 -7.92 -25.12 -0.21
N THR A 345 -9.09 -24.54 -0.47
CA THR A 345 -9.32 -23.70 -1.67
C THR A 345 -8.52 -22.40 -1.69
N TYR A 346 -8.03 -21.95 -0.53
CA TYR A 346 -7.24 -20.72 -0.34
C TYR A 346 -5.74 -21.01 -0.25
N ASP A 347 -5.33 -22.25 -0.54
CA ASP A 347 -3.94 -22.70 -0.48
C ASP A 347 -3.02 -21.81 -1.35
N GLY A 348 -2.02 -21.23 -0.71
CA GLY A 348 -1.02 -20.36 -1.32
C GLY A 348 -0.03 -21.07 -2.25
N SER A 349 0.13 -22.39 -2.15
CA SER A 349 1.07 -23.18 -2.95
C SER A 349 0.80 -23.08 -4.46
N GLN A 350 -0.47 -23.06 -4.87
CA GLN A 350 -0.82 -22.85 -6.27
C GLN A 350 -0.55 -21.42 -6.74
N ALA A 351 -0.77 -20.42 -5.87
CA ALA A 351 -0.41 -19.03 -6.16
C ALA A 351 1.10 -18.90 -6.37
N ALA A 352 1.90 -19.55 -5.52
CA ALA A 352 3.35 -19.57 -5.62
C ALA A 352 3.82 -20.11 -6.97
N SER A 353 3.31 -21.27 -7.40
CA SER A 353 3.70 -21.87 -8.67
C SER A 353 3.34 -20.99 -9.88
N GLN A 354 2.20 -20.30 -9.85
CA GLN A 354 1.79 -19.41 -10.94
C GLN A 354 2.69 -18.17 -11.05
N LEU A 355 3.08 -17.60 -9.91
CA LEU A 355 3.94 -16.43 -9.84
C LEU A 355 5.39 -16.78 -10.24
N ASP A 356 5.90 -17.91 -9.76
CA ASP A 356 7.22 -18.43 -10.14
C ASP A 356 7.29 -18.69 -11.67
N ALA A 357 6.26 -19.32 -12.24
CA ALA A 357 6.15 -19.51 -13.69
C ALA A 357 6.06 -18.18 -14.47
N ALA A 358 5.63 -17.09 -13.83
CA ALA A 358 5.61 -15.75 -14.40
C ALA A 358 6.89 -14.94 -14.12
N GLY A 359 7.92 -15.56 -13.52
CA GLY A 359 9.22 -14.96 -13.25
C GLY A 359 9.30 -14.11 -12.00
N PHE A 360 8.42 -14.32 -11.02
CA PHE A 360 8.52 -13.69 -9.71
C PHE A 360 9.52 -14.47 -8.83
N ASP A 361 10.26 -13.75 -7.98
CA ASP A 361 10.94 -14.34 -6.83
C ASP A 361 9.91 -14.59 -5.72
N VAL A 362 9.64 -15.86 -5.40
CA VAL A 362 8.53 -16.25 -4.51
C VAL A 362 9.06 -16.82 -3.20
N GLN A 363 8.65 -16.20 -2.09
CA GLN A 363 8.81 -16.73 -0.74
C GLN A 363 7.47 -17.32 -0.25
N LEU A 364 7.39 -18.65 -0.18
CA LEU A 364 6.22 -19.38 0.32
C LEU A 364 6.45 -19.89 1.74
N HIS A 365 5.48 -19.63 2.63
CA HIS A 365 5.38 -20.18 3.98
C HIS A 365 4.07 -20.92 4.13
N ASP A 366 4.15 -22.24 4.10
CA ASP A 366 3.02 -23.17 4.21
C ASP A 366 3.37 -24.28 5.23
N LEU A 367 2.46 -25.19 5.57
CA LEU A 367 2.65 -26.28 6.52
C LEU A 367 3.96 -27.05 6.28
N PRO A 368 4.79 -27.29 7.33
CA PRO A 368 4.62 -26.92 8.74
C PRO A 368 5.20 -25.54 9.12
N GLN A 369 5.61 -24.74 8.14
CA GLN A 369 6.23 -23.42 8.24
C GLN A 369 5.20 -22.28 8.21
N ASN A 370 4.06 -22.41 8.88
CA ASN A 370 3.03 -21.39 8.97
C ASN A 370 2.68 -21.01 10.42
N THR A 371 3.72 -20.89 11.26
CA THR A 371 3.58 -20.69 12.70
C THR A 371 3.90 -19.27 13.12
N ALA A 372 3.36 -18.83 14.27
CA ALA A 372 3.68 -17.52 14.84
C ALA A 372 5.18 -17.39 15.16
N ALA A 373 5.81 -18.46 15.63
CA ALA A 373 7.26 -18.47 15.89
C ALA A 373 8.07 -18.20 14.62
N LEU A 374 7.68 -18.77 13.47
CA LEU A 374 8.35 -18.47 12.21
C LEU A 374 8.06 -17.03 11.77
N TRP A 375 6.82 -16.55 11.93
CA TRP A 375 6.49 -15.14 11.69
C TRP A 375 7.39 -14.20 12.49
N GLU A 376 7.56 -14.43 13.79
CA GLU A 376 8.47 -13.65 14.65
C GLU A 376 9.92 -13.66 14.15
N THR A 377 10.43 -14.81 13.65
CA THR A 377 11.78 -14.81 13.07
C THR A 377 11.89 -14.00 11.78
N MET A 378 10.79 -13.85 11.04
CA MET A 378 10.75 -13.03 9.83
C MET A 378 10.77 -11.54 10.15
N THR A 379 10.24 -11.10 11.30
CA THR A 379 10.26 -9.68 11.69
C THR A 379 11.65 -9.20 12.08
N ALA A 380 12.60 -10.10 12.35
CA ALA A 380 14.00 -9.75 12.61
C ALA A 380 14.75 -9.18 11.38
N ARG A 381 14.09 -9.15 10.21
CA ARG A 381 14.61 -8.48 9.01
C ARG A 381 13.46 -7.81 8.26
N PRO A 382 13.72 -6.72 7.54
CA PRO A 382 12.75 -6.21 6.61
C PRO A 382 12.40 -7.24 5.53
N ASN A 383 11.12 -7.33 5.20
CA ASN A 383 10.61 -8.29 4.21
C ASN A 383 10.63 -7.64 2.81
N ARG A 384 10.96 -8.46 1.79
CA ARG A 384 11.19 -8.03 0.40
C ARG A 384 9.98 -8.22 -0.52
N GLY A 385 8.94 -8.96 -0.13
CA GLY A 385 7.81 -9.22 -1.02
C GLY A 385 7.10 -7.93 -1.47
N GLY A 386 6.97 -7.72 -2.78
CA GLY A 386 6.19 -6.62 -3.35
C GLY A 386 4.71 -6.98 -3.58
N LEU A 387 4.38 -8.26 -3.64
CA LEU A 387 3.00 -8.79 -3.61
C LEU A 387 2.86 -9.80 -2.46
N TRP A 388 1.94 -9.52 -1.55
CA TRP A 388 1.69 -10.30 -0.35
C TRP A 388 0.36 -11.02 -0.46
N LEU A 389 0.36 -12.34 -0.32
CA LEU A 389 -0.83 -13.17 -0.30
C LEU A 389 -0.89 -13.88 1.06
N ILE A 390 -1.85 -13.49 1.90
CA ILE A 390 -1.98 -14.01 3.27
C ILE A 390 -3.37 -14.60 3.45
N ASN A 391 -3.45 -15.78 4.04
CA ASN A 391 -4.71 -16.29 4.59
C ASN A 391 -4.54 -16.57 6.10
N SER A 392 -5.58 -16.28 6.88
CA SER A 392 -5.63 -16.56 8.34
C SER A 392 -7.04 -16.33 8.87
N HIS A 393 -7.23 -16.47 10.18
CA HIS A 393 -8.47 -16.09 10.86
C HIS A 393 -8.13 -15.23 12.09
N GLY A 394 -9.09 -14.51 12.66
CA GLY A 394 -8.85 -13.69 13.85
C GLY A 394 -9.67 -12.42 13.89
N GLN A 395 -9.06 -11.37 14.42
CA GLN A 395 -9.68 -10.09 14.72
C GLN A 395 -8.80 -8.97 14.16
N GLN A 396 -9.29 -7.73 14.19
CA GLN A 396 -8.60 -6.58 13.60
C GLN A 396 -7.15 -6.36 14.08
N SER A 397 -6.73 -6.92 15.21
CA SER A 397 -5.40 -6.73 15.82
C SER A 397 -4.55 -8.01 15.88
N VAL A 398 -5.03 -9.14 15.35
CA VAL A 398 -4.36 -10.44 15.53
C VAL A 398 -4.63 -11.40 14.38
N LEU A 399 -3.56 -11.98 13.82
CA LEU A 399 -3.61 -13.16 12.95
C LEU A 399 -3.52 -14.41 13.83
N ASN A 400 -4.59 -15.19 13.92
CA ASN A 400 -4.54 -16.53 14.48
C ASN A 400 -4.06 -17.49 13.39
N LEU A 401 -2.95 -18.16 13.68
CA LEU A 401 -2.34 -19.15 12.81
C LEU A 401 -2.60 -20.55 13.39
N GLN A 402 -2.25 -21.60 12.65
CA GLN A 402 -2.36 -22.99 13.15
C GLN A 402 -1.65 -23.20 14.50
N LYS A 403 -0.49 -22.54 14.67
CA LYS A 403 0.28 -22.56 15.91
C LYS A 403 0.64 -21.16 16.34
N GLY A 404 -0.13 -20.64 17.28
CA GLY A 404 0.08 -19.33 17.91
C GLY A 404 -0.66 -18.20 17.21
N ALA A 405 -0.43 -16.99 17.71
CA ALA A 405 -1.06 -15.78 17.23
C ALA A 405 0.01 -14.72 16.98
N VAL A 406 -0.19 -13.92 15.93
CA VAL A 406 0.68 -12.81 15.52
C VAL A 406 -0.11 -11.52 15.70
N TYR A 407 0.42 -10.55 16.43
CA TYR A 407 -0.28 -9.29 16.67
C TYR A 407 -0.01 -8.27 15.56
N ALA A 408 -0.84 -7.23 15.47
CA ALA A 408 -0.61 -6.12 14.54
C ALA A 408 0.77 -5.48 14.72
N SER A 409 1.25 -5.41 15.97
CA SER A 409 2.60 -4.94 16.32
C SER A 409 3.73 -5.88 15.87
N ASP A 410 3.40 -7.05 15.34
CA ASP A 410 4.36 -7.99 14.75
C ASP A 410 4.30 -7.97 13.22
N MET A 411 3.60 -7.02 12.61
CA MET A 411 3.71 -6.84 11.16
C MET A 411 5.14 -6.36 10.85
N PRO A 412 5.89 -7.07 9.99
CA PRO A 412 7.28 -6.72 9.75
C PRO A 412 7.38 -5.38 9.02
N LEU A 413 8.46 -4.65 9.30
CA LEU A 413 8.86 -3.52 8.46
C LEU A 413 9.19 -4.04 7.06
N LEU A 414 8.79 -3.28 6.04
CA LEU A 414 9.07 -3.67 4.65
C LEU A 414 10.34 -3.02 4.14
N GLU A 415 11.13 -3.79 3.39
CA GLU A 415 12.29 -3.26 2.67
C GLU A 415 11.84 -2.44 1.45
N LYS A 416 10.79 -2.91 0.79
CA LYS A 416 10.16 -2.31 -0.39
C LYS A 416 8.65 -2.20 -0.21
N PRO A 417 7.96 -1.26 -0.87
CA PRO A 417 6.51 -1.13 -0.80
C PRO A 417 5.81 -2.39 -1.29
N ALA A 418 4.67 -2.75 -0.67
CA ALA A 418 3.93 -3.97 -1.01
C ALA A 418 2.44 -3.74 -1.30
N ILE A 419 1.89 -4.62 -2.15
CA ILE A 419 0.46 -4.84 -2.36
C ILE A 419 0.04 -6.05 -1.52
N VAL A 420 -1.04 -5.97 -0.74
CA VAL A 420 -1.52 -7.08 0.10
C VAL A 420 -2.89 -7.58 -0.34
N HIS A 421 -3.04 -8.89 -0.50
CA HIS A 421 -4.31 -9.58 -0.47
C HIS A 421 -4.36 -10.42 0.82
N ILE A 422 -5.28 -10.08 1.74
CA ILE A 422 -5.45 -10.85 2.97
C ILE A 422 -6.87 -11.42 3.10
N VAL A 423 -6.94 -12.74 3.26
CA VAL A 423 -8.14 -13.48 3.63
C VAL A 423 -8.17 -13.55 5.15
N HIS A 424 -8.83 -12.57 5.78
CA HIS A 424 -8.89 -12.43 7.24
C HIS A 424 -10.04 -11.49 7.66
N SER A 425 -10.85 -11.92 8.64
CA SER A 425 -11.95 -11.12 9.19
C SER A 425 -11.46 -9.86 9.89
N PHE A 426 -12.13 -8.72 9.71
CA PHE A 426 -11.77 -7.43 10.33
C PHE A 426 -10.36 -6.87 9.99
N SER A 427 -9.63 -7.46 9.03
CA SER A 427 -8.26 -7.03 8.66
C SER A 427 -8.14 -5.55 8.28
N THR A 428 -9.19 -4.95 7.72
CA THR A 428 -9.27 -3.52 7.33
C THR A 428 -10.34 -2.77 8.12
N ALA A 429 -10.70 -3.26 9.32
CA ALA A 429 -11.74 -2.67 10.14
C ALA A 429 -11.36 -1.27 10.67
N ASN A 430 -10.09 -0.94 10.86
CA ASN A 430 -9.72 0.42 11.25
C ASN A 430 -8.31 0.76 10.76
N PRO A 431 -8.13 0.99 9.46
CA PRO A 431 -6.80 1.16 8.88
C PRO A 431 -6.12 2.48 9.30
N ALA A 432 -6.81 3.38 10.00
CA ALA A 432 -6.22 4.56 10.63
C ALA A 432 -5.62 4.26 12.02
N ASN A 433 -5.94 3.11 12.63
CA ASN A 433 -5.42 2.69 13.92
C ASN A 433 -4.22 1.75 13.77
N LEU A 434 -3.05 2.18 14.22
CA LEU A 434 -1.79 1.41 14.17
C LEU A 434 -1.85 0.10 14.97
N GLY A 435 -2.72 0.01 15.99
CA GLY A 435 -2.98 -1.23 16.72
C GLY A 435 -3.80 -2.28 15.95
N THR A 436 -4.08 -2.06 14.66
CA THR A 436 -4.79 -3.02 13.79
C THR A 436 -3.90 -3.50 12.65
N LEU A 437 -4.24 -4.65 12.07
CA LEU A 437 -3.50 -5.30 11.00
C LEU A 437 -3.30 -4.36 9.81
N ALA A 438 -4.37 -3.79 9.24
CA ALA A 438 -4.23 -2.83 8.15
C ALA A 438 -3.49 -1.56 8.57
N GLY A 439 -3.71 -1.04 9.79
CA GLY A 439 -2.99 0.15 10.25
C GLY A 439 -1.49 -0.08 10.30
N ALA A 440 -1.05 -1.16 10.96
CA ALA A 440 0.36 -1.53 11.04
C ALA A 440 0.96 -1.86 9.66
N MET A 441 0.25 -2.61 8.81
CA MET A 441 0.70 -2.92 7.45
C MET A 441 0.89 -1.65 6.59
N LEU A 442 -0.07 -0.73 6.63
CA LEU A 442 0.01 0.54 5.90
C LEU A 442 1.10 1.45 6.47
N ASP A 443 1.38 1.37 7.77
CA ASP A 443 2.48 2.09 8.40
C ASP A 443 3.85 1.55 7.99
N ASN A 444 3.92 0.23 7.83
CA ASN A 444 5.14 -0.50 7.53
C ASN A 444 5.46 -0.58 6.02
N GLY A 445 4.65 0.07 5.19
CA GLY A 445 4.96 0.33 3.78
C GLY A 445 4.01 -0.28 2.76
N VAL A 446 2.90 -0.88 3.20
CA VAL A 446 1.85 -1.33 2.27
C VAL A 446 1.18 -0.11 1.63
N TYR A 447 1.04 -0.14 0.31
CA TYR A 447 0.43 0.95 -0.46
C TYR A 447 -0.90 0.58 -1.12
N ALA A 448 -1.20 -0.71 -1.24
CA ALA A 448 -2.49 -1.21 -1.68
C ALA A 448 -2.86 -2.49 -0.93
N MET A 449 -4.13 -2.67 -0.61
CA MET A 449 -4.59 -3.80 0.19
C MET A 449 -6.05 -4.18 -0.09
N LEU A 450 -6.34 -5.47 -0.19
CA LEU A 450 -7.69 -6.02 0.06
C LEU A 450 -7.74 -6.60 1.47
N GLY A 451 -8.77 -6.26 2.24
CA GLY A 451 -9.15 -7.00 3.44
C GLY A 451 -10.63 -6.81 3.78
N SER A 452 -11.04 -7.22 4.98
CA SER A 452 -12.43 -7.12 5.45
C SER A 452 -12.62 -6.09 6.55
N VAL A 453 -13.68 -5.29 6.48
CA VAL A 453 -13.98 -4.25 7.47
C VAL A 453 -14.78 -4.77 8.67
N ASP A 454 -15.38 -5.94 8.52
CA ASP A 454 -16.20 -6.64 9.51
C ASP A 454 -16.04 -8.16 9.28
N GLU A 455 -16.78 -9.04 9.95
CA GLU A 455 -16.75 -10.50 9.73
C GLU A 455 -17.48 -10.89 8.43
N PRO A 456 -16.76 -11.33 7.37
CA PRO A 456 -17.37 -11.82 6.15
C PRO A 456 -17.53 -13.36 6.21
N TYR A 457 -18.35 -13.93 5.32
CA TYR A 457 -18.20 -15.34 5.03
C TYR A 457 -16.90 -15.61 4.25
N LEU A 458 -16.28 -16.77 4.48
CA LEU A 458 -15.02 -17.14 3.82
C LEU A 458 -15.14 -17.06 2.29
N GLN A 459 -16.22 -17.60 1.70
CA GLN A 459 -16.48 -17.60 0.26
C GLN A 459 -16.71 -16.20 -0.34
N ALA A 460 -16.73 -15.13 0.45
CA ALA A 460 -16.75 -13.78 -0.08
C ALA A 460 -15.39 -13.34 -0.62
N PHE A 461 -14.30 -13.92 -0.11
CA PHE A 461 -12.96 -13.63 -0.59
C PHE A 461 -12.68 -14.35 -1.91
N MET A 462 -11.92 -13.70 -2.79
CA MET A 462 -11.34 -14.39 -3.93
C MET A 462 -10.32 -15.42 -3.42
N PRO A 463 -10.38 -16.70 -3.83
CA PRO A 463 -9.38 -17.67 -3.45
C PRO A 463 -7.97 -17.20 -3.79
N THR A 464 -7.04 -17.39 -2.86
CA THR A 464 -5.63 -16.99 -2.99
C THR A 464 -5.01 -17.35 -4.34
N PRO A 465 -5.18 -18.57 -4.89
CA PRO A 465 -4.59 -18.92 -6.20
C PRO A 465 -5.26 -18.25 -7.40
N MET A 466 -6.44 -17.63 -7.24
CA MET A 466 -7.12 -16.93 -8.32
C MET A 466 -6.65 -15.48 -8.47
N VAL A 467 -6.19 -14.85 -7.40
CA VAL A 467 -5.69 -13.48 -7.43
C VAL A 467 -4.50 -13.30 -8.37
N PRO A 468 -3.37 -14.05 -8.25
CA PRO A 468 -2.26 -13.91 -9.18
C PRO A 468 -2.65 -14.31 -10.61
N ARG A 469 -3.47 -15.35 -10.79
CA ARG A 469 -3.99 -15.73 -12.12
C ARG A 469 -4.72 -14.56 -12.80
N ARG A 470 -5.58 -13.84 -12.07
CA ARG A 470 -6.33 -12.69 -12.58
C ARG A 470 -5.42 -11.50 -12.87
N LEU A 471 -4.49 -11.19 -11.98
CA LEU A 471 -3.50 -10.11 -12.17
C LEU A 471 -2.59 -10.37 -13.38
N LEU A 472 -2.07 -11.59 -13.51
CA LEU A 472 -1.24 -12.01 -14.64
C LEU A 472 -2.03 -12.08 -15.97
N ALA A 473 -3.35 -12.28 -15.90
CA ALA A 473 -4.24 -12.15 -17.05
C ALA A 473 -4.52 -10.69 -17.44
N GLY A 474 -3.94 -9.70 -16.77
CA GLY A 474 -4.08 -8.28 -17.10
C GLY A 474 -5.29 -7.61 -16.47
N MET A 475 -5.92 -8.21 -15.46
CA MET A 475 -6.87 -7.48 -14.60
C MET A 475 -6.10 -6.51 -13.71
N HIS A 476 -6.73 -5.38 -13.38
CA HIS A 476 -6.21 -4.50 -12.33
C HIS A 476 -6.57 -5.04 -10.94
N PHE A 477 -5.88 -4.52 -9.93
CA PHE A 477 -5.95 -5.01 -8.56
C PHE A 477 -7.39 -5.13 -8.04
N ALA A 478 -8.20 -4.06 -8.13
CA ALA A 478 -9.56 -4.07 -7.59
C ALA A 478 -10.50 -5.13 -8.21
N SER A 479 -10.40 -5.38 -9.53
CA SER A 479 -11.15 -6.47 -10.20
C SER A 479 -10.58 -7.85 -9.87
N ALA A 480 -9.25 -7.97 -9.74
CA ALA A 480 -8.60 -9.25 -9.50
C ALA A 480 -8.95 -9.88 -8.14
N VAL A 481 -9.33 -9.04 -7.17
CA VAL A 481 -9.60 -9.45 -5.77
C VAL A 481 -11.09 -9.56 -5.43
N ARG A 482 -11.99 -9.43 -6.41
CA ARG A 482 -13.46 -9.50 -6.21
C ARG A 482 -14.11 -10.44 -7.21
N PHE A 483 -15.25 -11.02 -6.83
CA PHE A 483 -16.11 -11.69 -7.80
C PHE A 483 -16.91 -10.67 -8.62
N ASP A 484 -17.04 -10.96 -9.90
CA ASP A 484 -17.54 -10.06 -10.93
C ASP A 484 -18.97 -9.57 -10.63
N ASN A 485 -19.84 -10.47 -10.16
CA ASN A 485 -21.24 -10.18 -9.79
C ASN A 485 -21.50 -10.27 -8.28
N ALA A 486 -20.49 -10.04 -7.44
CA ALA A 486 -20.71 -10.01 -5.99
C ALA A 486 -21.73 -8.93 -5.61
N PRO A 487 -22.53 -9.11 -4.54
CA PRO A 487 -23.28 -8.01 -3.93
C PRO A 487 -22.32 -6.98 -3.27
N VAL A 488 -22.85 -5.88 -2.73
CA VAL A 488 -22.07 -5.10 -1.75
C VAL A 488 -21.69 -6.01 -0.59
N TRP A 489 -20.44 -5.91 -0.15
CA TRP A 489 -19.92 -6.75 0.91
C TRP A 489 -18.96 -6.00 1.83
N LYS A 490 -18.46 -6.73 2.81
CA LYS A 490 -17.53 -6.29 3.86
C LYS A 490 -16.07 -6.17 3.38
N LEU A 491 -15.78 -6.37 2.09
CA LEU A 491 -14.40 -6.33 1.57
C LEU A 491 -14.03 -4.94 1.05
N ALA A 492 -13.00 -4.33 1.63
CA ALA A 492 -12.47 -3.03 1.23
C ALA A 492 -11.23 -3.18 0.34
N VAL A 493 -11.11 -2.30 -0.65
CA VAL A 493 -9.89 -2.08 -1.44
C VAL A 493 -9.30 -0.73 -1.03
N ILE A 494 -8.08 -0.76 -0.50
CA ILE A 494 -7.26 0.39 -0.15
C ILE A 494 -6.16 0.52 -1.22
N GLY A 495 -5.82 1.74 -1.59
CA GLY A 495 -4.91 2.05 -2.69
C GLY A 495 -5.63 2.39 -3.99
N ASP A 496 -4.85 2.60 -5.04
CA ASP A 496 -5.33 2.84 -6.40
C ASP A 496 -5.96 1.57 -6.98
N PRO A 497 -7.21 1.60 -7.46
CA PRO A 497 -7.86 0.41 -8.02
C PRO A 497 -7.16 -0.14 -9.27
N LEU A 498 -6.46 0.72 -10.04
CA LEU A 498 -5.94 0.44 -11.38
C LEU A 498 -4.48 -0.08 -11.39
N ILE A 499 -3.98 -0.57 -10.25
CA ILE A 499 -2.66 -1.20 -10.15
C ILE A 499 -2.63 -2.49 -11.01
N THR A 500 -1.57 -2.68 -11.80
CA THR A 500 -1.35 -3.87 -12.65
C THR A 500 0.02 -4.48 -12.36
N LEU A 501 0.21 -5.77 -12.69
CA LEU A 501 1.50 -6.47 -12.54
C LEU A 501 2.32 -6.54 -13.84
N GLY A 502 1.97 -5.75 -14.85
CA GLY A 502 2.69 -5.72 -16.13
C GLY A 502 4.18 -5.32 -15.98
N PRO A 503 4.98 -5.41 -17.06
CA PRO A 503 6.38 -4.97 -17.05
C PRO A 503 6.49 -3.49 -16.65
N PRO A 504 7.58 -3.03 -16.02
CA PRO A 504 7.77 -1.63 -15.72
C PRO A 504 7.70 -0.76 -16.99
N GLY A 505 7.33 0.51 -16.83
CA GLY A 505 7.37 1.48 -17.92
C GLY A 505 8.80 1.70 -18.44
N GLU A 506 8.92 2.22 -19.65
CA GLU A 506 10.22 2.54 -20.25
C GLU A 506 10.90 3.67 -19.46
N ARG A 507 12.20 3.52 -19.17
CA ARG A 507 12.97 4.58 -18.53
C ARG A 507 13.49 5.56 -19.56
N ALA A 508 13.33 6.86 -19.29
CA ALA A 508 13.98 7.89 -20.08
C ALA A 508 15.49 7.85 -19.82
N ALA A 509 16.30 8.00 -20.88
CA ALA A 509 17.75 8.07 -20.76
C ALA A 509 18.24 9.45 -20.25
N ASP A 510 17.43 10.48 -20.45
CA ASP A 510 17.78 11.85 -20.11
C ASP A 510 17.27 12.23 -18.70
N PRO A 511 17.98 13.12 -17.97
CA PRO A 511 17.60 13.54 -16.62
C PRO A 511 16.27 14.31 -16.60
N ALA A 512 15.71 14.55 -15.41
CA ALA A 512 14.49 15.35 -15.27
C ALA A 512 14.70 16.78 -15.81
N THR A 513 14.17 17.06 -17.00
CA THR A 513 14.04 18.40 -17.56
C THR A 513 12.77 19.07 -17.01
N GLY A 514 12.67 20.39 -17.11
CA GLY A 514 11.43 21.10 -16.77
C GLY A 514 11.11 21.25 -15.28
N LEU A 515 11.91 20.69 -14.37
CA LEU A 515 11.68 20.78 -12.92
C LEU A 515 11.62 22.22 -12.39
N GLY A 516 12.39 23.15 -12.98
CA GLY A 516 12.48 24.53 -12.49
C GLY A 516 12.89 24.65 -11.02
N GLY A 517 12.71 25.84 -10.43
CA GLY A 517 12.92 26.06 -9.00
C GLY A 517 14.36 25.88 -8.51
N ILE A 518 14.50 25.68 -7.20
CA ILE A 518 15.78 25.35 -6.56
C ILE A 518 15.83 23.83 -6.45
N ILE A 519 16.85 23.23 -7.08
CA ILE A 519 17.08 21.79 -7.10
C ILE A 519 18.33 21.48 -6.28
N GLU A 520 18.16 20.76 -5.19
CA GLU A 520 19.24 20.25 -4.35
C GLU A 520 19.49 18.78 -4.68
N ASP A 521 20.68 18.46 -5.19
CA ASP A 521 21.12 17.07 -5.33
C ASP A 521 21.48 16.49 -3.96
N LEU A 522 20.90 15.35 -3.60
CA LEU A 522 21.13 14.75 -2.28
C LEU A 522 22.55 14.19 -2.12
N ASP A 523 23.24 13.79 -3.19
CA ASP A 523 24.65 13.37 -3.11
C ASP A 523 25.56 14.57 -2.84
N GLU A 524 25.29 15.73 -3.44
CA GLU A 524 26.02 16.97 -3.12
C GLU A 524 25.70 17.46 -1.71
N THR A 525 24.45 17.34 -1.29
CA THR A 525 24.02 17.63 0.08
C THR A 525 24.77 16.76 1.09
N LEU A 526 24.88 15.45 0.83
CA LEU A 526 25.63 14.51 1.67
C LEU A 526 27.10 14.91 1.80
N LYS A 527 27.77 15.24 0.69
CA LYS A 527 29.17 15.69 0.70
C LYS A 527 29.34 16.94 1.56
N ALA A 528 28.42 17.90 1.44
CA ALA A 528 28.44 19.12 2.22
C ALA A 528 28.25 18.86 3.73
N GLN A 529 27.29 18.00 4.10
CA GLN A 529 27.02 17.59 5.48
C GLN A 529 28.21 16.89 6.13
N LEU A 530 28.82 15.92 5.43
CA LEU A 530 30.02 15.22 5.91
C LEU A 530 31.19 16.19 6.13
N LYS A 531 31.40 17.14 5.23
CA LYS A 531 32.43 18.18 5.38
C LYS A 531 32.16 19.09 6.58
N ALA A 532 30.89 19.40 6.84
CA ALA A 532 30.45 20.20 7.97
C ALA A 532 30.38 19.43 9.29
N ARG A 533 30.62 18.11 9.28
CA ARG A 533 30.40 17.19 10.41
C ARG A 533 28.95 17.18 10.92
N ASP A 534 27.98 17.45 10.04
CA ASP A 534 26.56 17.22 10.31
C ASP A 534 26.25 15.73 10.13
N LEU A 535 26.56 14.93 11.15
CA LEU A 535 26.42 13.47 11.09
C LEU A 535 24.96 13.03 11.05
N ALA A 536 24.08 13.68 11.84
CA ALA A 536 22.65 13.37 11.85
C ALA A 536 22.02 13.64 10.48
N GLY A 537 22.34 14.80 9.88
CA GLY A 537 21.92 15.13 8.52
C GLY A 537 22.49 14.18 7.48
N ALA A 538 23.78 13.80 7.58
CA ALA A 538 24.41 12.86 6.66
C ALA A 538 23.75 11.47 6.70
N VAL A 539 23.47 10.93 7.90
CA VAL A 539 22.76 9.64 8.05
C VAL A 539 21.35 9.73 7.48
N ALA A 540 20.61 10.81 7.76
CA ALA A 540 19.28 11.00 7.20
C ALA A 540 19.30 11.07 5.66
N THR A 541 20.28 11.77 5.07
CA THR A 541 20.45 11.86 3.61
C THR A 541 20.83 10.51 3.00
N LEU A 542 21.72 9.73 3.64
CA LEU A 542 22.07 8.37 3.22
C LEU A 542 20.84 7.45 3.20
N THR A 543 19.98 7.55 4.21
CA THR A 543 18.71 6.80 4.26
C THR A 543 17.78 7.19 3.11
N LEU A 544 17.63 8.49 2.81
CA LEU A 544 16.83 8.95 1.67
C LEU A 544 17.39 8.48 0.31
N LEU A 545 18.71 8.32 0.21
CA LEU A 545 19.38 7.76 -0.96
C LEU A 545 19.28 6.22 -1.05
N GLY A 546 18.66 5.56 -0.07
CA GLY A 546 18.60 4.10 0.03
C GLY A 546 19.96 3.45 0.32
N ARG A 547 20.93 4.21 0.84
CA ARG A 547 22.30 3.75 1.14
C ARG A 547 22.43 3.30 2.60
N ASP A 548 21.57 2.36 2.98
CA ASP A 548 21.43 1.90 4.37
C ASP A 548 22.73 1.35 4.97
N ALA A 549 23.51 0.58 4.19
CA ALA A 549 24.82 0.07 4.61
C ALA A 549 25.83 1.18 4.96
N ASP A 550 25.80 2.31 4.24
CA ASP A 550 26.67 3.45 4.52
C ASP A 550 26.19 4.20 5.75
N ALA A 551 24.88 4.39 5.89
CA ALA A 551 24.28 5.07 7.03
C ALA A 551 24.54 4.29 8.33
N ALA A 552 24.32 2.97 8.31
CA ALA A 552 24.57 2.08 9.44
C ALA A 552 26.06 2.05 9.82
N ARG A 553 26.96 2.02 8.83
CA ARG A 553 28.41 2.06 9.07
C ARG A 553 28.85 3.38 9.70
N LEU A 554 28.32 4.51 9.24
CA LEU A 554 28.61 5.82 9.83
C LEU A 554 28.12 5.88 11.28
N ALA A 555 26.89 5.43 11.54
CA ALA A 555 26.32 5.41 12.87
C ALA A 555 27.07 4.48 13.84
N ALA A 556 27.42 3.27 13.40
CA ALA A 556 28.19 2.31 14.19
C ALA A 556 29.58 2.86 14.54
N ALA A 557 30.25 3.54 13.60
CA ALA A 557 31.55 4.17 13.87
C ALA A 557 31.45 5.24 14.98
N VAL A 558 30.38 6.04 15.00
CA VAL A 558 30.16 7.02 16.08
C VAL A 558 29.95 6.32 17.42
N ILE A 559 29.15 5.24 17.44
CA ILE A 559 28.90 4.45 18.65
C ILE A 559 30.20 3.82 19.19
N ASP A 560 31.06 3.31 18.30
CA ASP A 560 32.31 2.62 18.67
C ASP A 560 33.42 3.61 19.11
N ASP A 561 33.53 4.76 18.45
CA ASP A 561 34.60 5.75 18.71
C ASP A 561 34.31 6.60 19.96
N ASP A 562 33.10 7.18 20.05
CA ASP A 562 32.64 7.97 21.19
C ASP A 562 31.11 8.02 21.25
N GLU A 563 30.52 7.13 22.04
CA GLU A 563 29.07 7.08 22.30
C GLU A 563 28.50 8.44 22.76
N MET A 564 29.30 9.33 23.37
CA MET A 564 28.83 10.66 23.78
C MET A 564 28.54 11.60 22.60
N GLU A 565 29.06 11.32 21.41
CA GLU A 565 28.72 12.06 20.18
C GLU A 565 27.39 11.60 19.57
N LEU A 566 26.78 10.51 20.07
CA LEU A 566 25.49 10.02 19.61
C LEU A 566 24.34 10.90 20.14
N THR A 567 24.08 12.00 19.45
CA THR A 567 22.93 12.86 19.76
C THR A 567 21.60 12.15 19.50
N ALA A 568 20.51 12.65 20.10
CA ALA A 568 19.17 12.10 19.89
C ALA A 568 18.75 12.13 18.40
N ASP A 569 19.08 13.20 17.68
CA ASP A 569 18.78 13.32 16.24
C ASP A 569 19.59 12.34 15.39
N LEU A 570 20.87 12.12 15.73
CA LEU A 570 21.70 11.11 15.06
C LEU A 570 21.17 9.71 15.35
N ALA A 571 20.78 9.42 16.60
CA ALA A 571 20.17 8.16 16.98
C ALA A 571 18.86 7.90 16.20
N GLU A 572 17.98 8.90 16.12
CA GLU A 572 16.71 8.82 15.37
C GLU A 572 16.95 8.48 13.90
N ALA A 573 17.90 9.17 13.26
CA ALA A 573 18.25 8.94 11.86
C ALA A 573 18.90 7.56 11.62
N SER A 574 19.61 7.02 12.61
CA SER A 574 20.43 5.82 12.48
C SER A 574 19.65 4.51 12.63
N ILE A 575 18.64 4.48 13.51
CA ILE A 575 17.95 3.24 13.91
C ILE A 575 17.42 2.42 12.72
N PRO A 576 16.70 3.00 11.73
CA PRO A 576 16.18 2.21 10.61
C PRO A 576 17.28 1.50 9.79
N ALA A 577 18.39 2.19 9.52
CA ALA A 577 19.52 1.64 8.78
C ALA A 577 20.27 0.58 9.59
N LEU A 578 20.53 0.84 10.88
CA LEU A 578 21.14 -0.14 11.78
C LEU A 578 20.30 -1.43 11.87
N PHE A 579 18.97 -1.31 11.95
CA PHE A 579 18.06 -2.45 11.95
C PHE A 579 18.15 -3.26 10.65
N ARG A 580 18.11 -2.60 9.48
CA ARG A 580 18.25 -3.23 8.16
C ARG A 580 19.55 -4.01 8.02
N GLU A 581 20.65 -3.42 8.48
CA GLU A 581 21.99 -4.01 8.45
C GLU A 581 22.26 -4.98 9.62
N ARG A 582 21.24 -5.28 10.43
CA ARG A 582 21.28 -6.22 11.56
C ARG A 582 22.31 -5.88 12.63
N LYS A 583 22.55 -4.58 12.80
CA LYS A 583 23.37 -3.98 13.85
C LYS A 583 22.53 -3.82 15.12
N PHE A 584 22.02 -4.94 15.64
CA PHE A 584 20.97 -4.93 16.66
C PHE A 584 21.44 -4.37 18.00
N GLU A 585 22.70 -4.59 18.38
CA GLU A 585 23.26 -4.05 19.63
C GLU A 585 23.37 -2.52 19.54
N GLU A 586 23.77 -2.02 18.38
CA GLU A 586 23.81 -0.60 18.05
C GLU A 586 22.40 0.02 18.00
N VAL A 587 21.38 -0.72 17.55
CA VAL A 587 19.97 -0.28 17.66
C VAL A 587 19.57 -0.04 19.12
N LEU A 588 19.94 -0.95 20.04
CA LEU A 588 19.66 -0.78 21.47
C LEU A 588 20.36 0.47 22.03
N THR A 589 21.63 0.70 21.64
CA THR A 589 22.38 1.90 22.03
C THR A 589 21.73 3.19 21.51
N ALA A 590 21.42 3.25 20.22
CA ALA A 590 20.77 4.40 19.61
C ALA A 590 19.38 4.67 20.23
N TYR A 591 18.57 3.62 20.43
CA TYR A 591 17.24 3.79 21.02
C TYR A 591 17.26 4.39 22.44
N ALA A 592 18.30 4.07 23.22
CA ALA A 592 18.48 4.65 24.56
C ALA A 592 18.67 6.17 24.52
N HIS A 593 19.25 6.71 23.44
CA HIS A 593 19.54 8.14 23.25
C HIS A 593 18.35 8.97 22.74
N LEU A 594 17.27 8.32 22.29
CA LEU A 594 16.07 9.02 21.85
C LEU A 594 15.41 9.80 22.99
N THR A 595 14.81 10.94 22.64
CA THR A 595 13.88 11.66 23.52
C THR A 595 12.56 10.89 23.69
N ASP A 596 11.76 11.24 24.69
CA ASP A 596 10.45 10.59 24.90
C ASP A 596 9.48 10.81 23.74
N ASP A 597 9.56 11.97 23.07
CA ASP A 597 8.77 12.28 21.88
C ASP A 597 9.21 11.43 20.69
N GLN A 598 10.52 11.29 20.45
CA GLN A 598 11.04 10.44 19.38
C GLN A 598 10.69 8.95 19.58
N ARG A 599 10.65 8.48 20.84
CA ARG A 599 10.21 7.12 21.18
C ARG A 599 8.73 6.85 20.89
N GLN A 600 7.92 7.87 20.62
CA GLN A 600 6.54 7.68 20.15
C GLN A 600 6.47 7.26 18.68
N SER A 601 7.58 7.33 17.93
CA SER A 601 7.62 6.86 16.55
C SER A 601 7.44 5.34 16.50
N THR A 602 6.38 4.90 15.81
CA THR A 602 6.10 3.47 15.59
C THR A 602 7.22 2.76 14.87
N VAL A 603 7.75 3.36 13.78
CA VAL A 603 8.87 2.79 13.01
C VAL A 603 10.11 2.55 13.90
N LEU A 604 10.48 3.52 14.74
CA LEU A 604 11.64 3.38 15.63
C LEU A 604 11.38 2.33 16.73
N GLY A 605 10.16 2.34 17.28
CA GLY A 605 9.71 1.34 18.25
C GLY A 605 9.78 -0.07 17.68
N ASP A 606 9.30 -0.28 16.46
CA ASP A 606 9.32 -1.59 15.78
C ASP A 606 10.75 -2.06 15.50
N CYS A 607 11.63 -1.19 14.99
CA CYS A 607 13.05 -1.49 14.83
C CYS A 607 13.68 -1.96 16.15
N PHE A 608 13.40 -1.26 17.26
CA PHE A 608 13.89 -1.64 18.58
C PHE A 608 13.32 -2.98 19.04
N TRP A 609 12.01 -3.17 18.99
CA TRP A 609 11.35 -4.38 19.48
C TRP A 609 11.79 -5.63 18.69
N PHE A 610 11.89 -5.53 17.37
CA PHE A 610 12.35 -6.64 16.54
C PHE A 610 13.84 -6.97 16.79
N SER A 611 14.70 -5.95 16.96
CA SER A 611 16.10 -6.13 17.33
C SER A 611 16.25 -6.77 18.70
N ALA A 612 15.53 -6.27 19.71
CA ALA A 612 15.59 -6.74 21.08
C ALA A 612 15.09 -8.19 21.19
N ARG A 613 13.99 -8.54 20.50
CA ARG A 613 13.48 -9.92 20.42
C ARG A 613 14.52 -10.89 19.87
N PHE A 614 15.23 -10.49 18.80
CA PHE A 614 16.32 -11.30 18.25
C PHE A 614 17.43 -11.55 19.29
N LEU A 615 17.90 -10.49 19.95
CA LEU A 615 18.97 -10.56 20.96
C LEU A 615 18.58 -11.39 22.19
N LEU A 616 17.31 -11.41 22.60
CA LEU A 616 16.81 -12.24 23.70
C LEU A 616 17.04 -13.75 23.50
N THR A 617 17.13 -14.19 22.24
CA THR A 617 17.26 -15.61 21.88
C THR A 617 18.70 -16.02 21.64
N SER A 618 19.59 -15.09 21.31
CA SER A 618 20.83 -15.40 20.58
C SER A 618 22.07 -14.61 20.97
N SER A 619 22.00 -13.68 21.94
CA SER A 619 23.14 -12.80 22.30
C SER A 619 23.46 -12.74 23.80
N SER A 620 24.70 -12.37 24.12
CA SER A 620 25.12 -11.92 25.46
C SER A 620 24.34 -10.70 25.94
N GLU A 621 23.78 -9.91 25.03
CA GLU A 621 22.97 -8.72 25.32
C GLU A 621 21.53 -9.03 25.76
N ALA A 622 21.15 -10.30 25.93
CA ALA A 622 19.79 -10.70 26.28
C ALA A 622 19.27 -10.01 27.57
N GLU A 623 20.13 -9.81 28.58
CA GLU A 623 19.72 -9.11 29.80
C GLU A 623 19.50 -7.61 29.57
N ARG A 624 20.33 -6.97 28.74
CA ARG A 624 20.17 -5.56 28.37
C ARG A 624 18.88 -5.37 27.57
N ALA A 625 18.66 -6.21 26.56
CA ALA A 625 17.45 -6.22 25.75
C ALA A 625 16.20 -6.37 26.62
N GLU A 626 16.17 -7.34 27.54
CA GLU A 626 15.03 -7.52 28.45
C GLU A 626 14.79 -6.29 29.34
N ARG A 627 15.85 -5.69 29.91
CA ARG A 627 15.71 -4.47 30.73
C ARG A 627 15.13 -3.32 29.93
N MET A 628 15.60 -3.10 28.70
CA MET A 628 15.10 -2.04 27.83
C MET A 628 13.66 -2.30 27.40
N MET A 629 13.29 -3.53 27.03
CA MET A 629 11.91 -3.89 26.67
C MET A 629 10.93 -3.71 27.84
N ARG A 630 11.40 -3.83 29.10
CA ARG A 630 10.61 -3.48 30.30
C ARG A 630 10.42 -1.98 30.49
N GLN A 631 11.31 -1.16 29.94
CA GLN A 631 11.25 0.29 30.04
C GLN A 631 10.46 0.92 28.88
N PHE A 632 10.57 0.34 27.68
CA PHE A 632 10.12 0.96 26.44
C PHE A 632 9.06 0.13 25.72
N GLN A 633 7.82 0.21 26.18
CA GLN A 633 6.67 -0.41 25.50
C GLN A 633 6.11 0.51 24.43
N ARG A 634 5.69 -0.07 23.30
CA ARG A 634 5.00 0.68 22.24
C ARG A 634 3.61 1.07 22.75
N PRO A 635 3.19 2.35 22.63
CA PRO A 635 1.89 2.80 23.11
C PRO A 635 0.72 1.97 22.55
N ASP A 636 0.75 1.65 21.27
CA ASP A 636 -0.32 0.91 20.57
C ASP A 636 -0.29 -0.61 20.79
N ALA A 637 0.79 -1.13 21.39
CA ALA A 637 1.00 -2.55 21.62
C ALA A 637 1.34 -2.88 23.08
N MET A 638 1.12 -1.94 24.02
CA MET A 638 1.67 -1.97 25.37
C MET A 638 1.44 -3.30 26.11
N LEU A 639 0.23 -3.86 26.00
CA LEU A 639 -0.09 -5.14 26.64
C LEU A 639 0.52 -6.36 25.94
N GLY A 640 0.62 -6.33 24.61
CA GLY A 640 1.30 -7.38 23.83
C GLY A 640 2.79 -7.42 24.15
N ASP A 641 3.43 -6.25 24.16
CA ASP A 641 4.82 -6.03 24.56
C ASP A 641 5.08 -6.50 26.00
N ALA A 642 4.19 -6.12 26.93
CA ALA A 642 4.28 -6.56 28.32
C ALA A 642 4.12 -8.08 28.46
N GLU A 643 3.22 -8.71 27.71
CA GLU A 643 3.06 -10.15 27.73
C GLU A 643 4.30 -10.88 27.20
N GLU A 644 4.89 -10.40 26.11
CA GLU A 644 6.11 -10.99 25.55
C GLU A 644 7.25 -10.99 26.57
N VAL A 645 7.49 -9.84 27.20
CA VAL A 645 8.47 -9.72 28.28
C VAL A 645 8.11 -10.64 29.43
N ALA A 646 6.85 -10.71 29.84
CA ALA A 646 6.40 -11.61 30.90
C ALA A 646 6.64 -13.09 30.59
N ARG A 647 6.46 -13.53 29.34
CA ARG A 647 6.77 -14.92 28.90
C ARG A 647 8.26 -15.23 29.08
N ARG A 648 9.14 -14.24 28.86
CA ARG A 648 10.57 -14.41 29.13
C ARG A 648 10.85 -14.52 30.63
N ILE A 649 10.29 -13.64 31.44
CA ILE A 649 10.43 -13.65 32.91
C ILE A 649 9.96 -14.97 33.50
N LYS A 650 8.84 -15.50 32.98
CA LYS A 650 8.23 -16.76 33.43
C LYS A 650 9.21 -17.94 33.38
N ARG A 651 10.20 -17.93 32.47
CA ARG A 651 11.25 -18.96 32.41
C ARG A 651 12.13 -19.00 33.67
N ARG A 652 12.22 -17.88 34.41
CA ARG A 652 12.95 -17.77 35.68
C ARG A 652 12.00 -17.79 36.89
N SER A 653 10.89 -17.04 36.82
CA SER A 653 9.93 -16.92 37.91
C SER A 653 8.53 -16.55 37.40
N THR A 654 7.56 -17.45 37.55
CA THR A 654 6.15 -17.16 37.25
C THR A 654 5.61 -16.02 38.12
N GLY A 655 6.04 -15.94 39.39
CA GLY A 655 5.60 -14.88 40.31
C GLY A 655 6.04 -13.50 39.84
N GLU A 656 7.30 -13.35 39.43
CA GLU A 656 7.81 -12.08 38.88
C GLU A 656 7.10 -11.70 37.58
N ALA A 657 6.82 -12.67 36.70
CA ALA A 657 6.09 -12.42 35.46
C ALA A 657 4.68 -11.88 35.71
N VAL A 658 3.98 -12.45 36.71
CA VAL A 658 2.65 -11.98 37.14
C VAL A 658 2.72 -10.58 37.73
N VAL A 659 3.68 -10.31 38.63
CA VAL A 659 3.86 -8.99 39.23
C VAL A 659 4.16 -7.93 38.16
N PHE A 660 5.00 -8.27 37.18
CA PHE A 660 5.30 -7.39 36.06
C PHE A 660 4.05 -7.04 35.25
N LEU A 661 3.22 -8.03 34.87
CA LEU A 661 1.97 -7.77 34.15
C LEU A 661 0.98 -6.94 34.97
N GLU A 662 0.77 -7.27 36.25
CA GLU A 662 -0.14 -6.51 37.12
C GLU A 662 0.29 -5.05 37.29
N SER A 663 1.58 -4.72 37.13
CA SER A 663 2.06 -3.34 37.16
C SER A 663 1.49 -2.45 36.05
N PHE A 664 0.94 -3.05 34.98
CA PHE A 664 0.26 -2.32 33.90
C PHE A 664 -1.19 -2.01 34.22
N ARG A 665 -1.85 -2.72 35.16
CA ARG A 665 -3.26 -2.51 35.49
C ARG A 665 -3.62 -1.04 35.79
N PRO A 666 -2.80 -0.25 36.52
CA PRO A 666 -3.08 1.18 36.76
C PRO A 666 -2.96 2.08 35.53
N LYS A 667 -2.30 1.61 34.46
CA LYS A 667 -2.12 2.35 33.19
C LYS A 667 -3.28 2.12 32.22
N LEU A 668 -4.14 1.14 32.47
CA LEU A 668 -5.23 0.77 31.57
C LEU A 668 -6.43 1.66 31.84
N THR A 669 -7.07 2.11 30.76
CA THR A 669 -8.20 3.04 30.80
C THR A 669 -9.46 2.46 30.17
N LYS A 670 -9.35 1.41 29.37
CA LYS A 670 -10.45 0.83 28.60
C LYS A 670 -10.75 -0.60 29.06
N GLN A 671 -12.04 -0.98 29.09
CA GLN A 671 -12.46 -2.31 29.53
C GLN A 671 -11.79 -3.46 28.74
N TRP A 672 -11.61 -3.30 27.44
CA TRP A 672 -10.96 -4.32 26.61
C TRP A 672 -9.48 -4.51 26.95
N GLU A 673 -8.80 -3.48 27.44
CA GLU A 673 -7.40 -3.56 27.91
C GLU A 673 -7.33 -4.41 29.18
N PHE A 674 -8.25 -4.19 30.14
CA PHE A 674 -8.35 -5.03 31.34
C PHE A 674 -8.60 -6.50 30.98
N ASN A 675 -9.51 -6.76 30.04
CA ASN A 675 -9.79 -8.12 29.57
C ASN A 675 -8.56 -8.76 28.91
N ALA A 676 -7.80 -7.98 28.12
CA ALA A 676 -6.57 -8.45 27.48
C ALA A 676 -5.47 -8.76 28.52
N LEU A 677 -5.32 -7.92 29.55
CA LEU A 677 -4.41 -8.16 30.67
C LEU A 677 -4.78 -9.43 31.45
N ASP A 678 -6.06 -9.62 31.77
CA ASP A 678 -6.53 -10.82 32.48
C ASP A 678 -6.28 -12.10 31.66
N ALA A 679 -6.48 -12.03 30.33
CA ALA A 679 -6.15 -13.12 29.43
C ALA A 679 -4.64 -13.42 29.41
N ALA A 680 -3.78 -12.39 29.36
CA ALA A 680 -2.33 -12.54 29.43
C ALA A 680 -1.89 -13.17 30.77
N LEU A 681 -2.45 -12.71 31.89
CA LEU A 681 -2.19 -13.26 33.22
C LEU A 681 -2.56 -14.74 33.31
N ASN A 682 -3.68 -15.15 32.73
CA ASN A 682 -4.11 -16.54 32.69
C ASN A 682 -3.13 -17.42 31.89
N ARG A 683 -2.65 -16.93 30.74
CA ARG A 683 -1.60 -17.61 29.94
C ARG A 683 -0.29 -17.74 30.72
N ILE A 684 0.14 -16.68 31.41
CA ILE A 684 1.36 -16.71 32.23
C ILE A 684 1.22 -17.67 33.41
N ARG A 685 0.06 -17.74 34.06
CA ARG A 685 -0.19 -18.70 35.16
C ARG A 685 -0.27 -20.16 34.69
N GLY A 686 -0.49 -20.40 33.39
CA GLY A 686 -0.75 -21.74 32.86
C GLY A 686 -2.17 -22.24 33.17
N ASN A 687 -3.10 -21.32 33.43
CA ASN A 687 -4.51 -21.60 33.71
C ASN A 687 -5.37 -21.60 32.45
N THR A 688 -4.73 -21.61 31.27
CA THR A 688 -5.41 -21.75 29.99
C THR A 688 -5.38 -23.23 29.60
N PRO A 689 -6.53 -23.86 29.29
CA PRO A 689 -6.54 -25.22 28.77
C PRO A 689 -5.72 -25.37 27.49
#